data_AF-A0A5E4IX10-F1
#
_entry.id   AF-A0A5E4IX10-F1
#
_cell.length_a   1.000
_cell.length_b   1.000
_cell.length_c   1.000
_cell.angle_alpha   90.00
_cell.angle_beta   90.00
_cell.angle_gamma   90.00
#
_symmetry.space_group_name_H-M   'P 1'
#
loop_
_entity.id
_entity.type
_entity.pdbx_description
1 polymer ?
#
loop_
_entity_poly.entity_id
_entity_poly.type
_entity_poly.pdbx_seq_one_letter_code
_entity_poly.pdbx_strand_id
1 'polypeptide(L)'
;MKKLTAITLTSMMLILATTMVVGAQVTSVEVRGQVAGIINGQSNLDPTDNSFSWDPQSFAGFYYDIKNDLGNENLKFVLSADNKLQGETTPYGITYTTTTQNKAFERKLWGSYKVMGFQAERYFAGYNQGDTEPDGSNIFYAESTDKNSLSSEQLEKILMDSKDELTVTSGTPLKLQEGYELGIKAIDIDGNKVYLELSKDGQVVDSKVVSPSKDNANELDKTYYYKNPVVGDQKKLVTVGVHFKNAFRGADQNLASIDGIWQISDAPIEVKADTQYDKMTIRTVDANTGTITMDNKDNAVTLSKNKDTTLMGGIKIKVADNDTALRFYIYKLLTEPGNYEVRGTVGGIVNGVSNLQAGDTFDWNPQTFAGFYYDIKNDLGNENLKFALSADNKLQGETAPYGITYATQTQNKAFERKLWGNYKVMGFQAERYFAGYNKGNTEEDGSNIFYAESTDKNSLSSEQLEKILMDSKDEMTVTSGTPLKLQEGYELGIKAIDIDGNKVYLELSKDGQVVDSKVVSPSKDGATELDKTYYYKNPVVGDQKKLVTVGVHFKNAFRGTDQNLASIDGIWQISDAPTEVKADTQYDKMTIRTVDANAGTITMDNKDNAVTLSKNKDTTLMPGVNIKVADNDTALRFYIYKPVTIEGAAPAAEVAPAAEAKPAANVTTEAAPAAEAKPAAENVTSEAKPAAEAKPAAENKTAEPTPKPQPGFEGVFALAGLLAVAYLVLGRRE
;
A
#
# COMPACT_ATOMS: atom_id res chain seq x y z
N MET A 1 10.94 66.85 20.64
CA MET A 1 9.48 66.66 20.85
C MET A 1 9.12 65.34 20.17
N LYS A 2 8.52 64.30 20.75
CA LYS A 2 7.85 64.04 22.02
C LYS A 2 8.03 62.53 22.32
N LYS A 3 8.33 62.23 23.59
CA LYS A 3 7.84 61.13 24.44
C LYS A 3 7.55 59.75 23.81
N LEU A 4 8.37 58.77 24.21
CA LEU A 4 7.99 57.38 24.44
C LEU A 4 6.74 57.32 25.33
N THR A 5 5.77 56.47 24.97
CA THR A 5 4.78 55.92 25.91
C THR A 5 4.47 54.49 25.47
N ALA A 6 4.62 53.58 26.42
CA ALA A 6 4.42 52.14 26.27
C ALA A 6 2.94 51.80 26.00
N ILE A 7 2.72 50.81 25.14
CA ILE A 7 1.47 50.05 25.07
C ILE A 7 1.84 48.59 25.39
N THR A 8 1.32 48.15 26.52
CA THR A 8 1.31 46.77 27.01
C THR A 8 0.63 45.84 25.99
N LEU A 9 1.38 44.88 25.45
CA LEU A 9 0.83 43.70 24.77
C LEU A 9 0.48 42.65 25.82
N THR A 10 -0.80 42.40 26.03
CA THR A 10 -1.30 41.28 26.83
C THR A 10 -1.25 40.02 25.96
N SER A 11 -0.28 39.16 26.24
CA SER A 11 -0.09 37.86 25.58
C SER A 11 -1.18 36.88 26.02
N MET A 12 -2.18 36.66 25.16
CA MET A 12 -3.17 35.59 25.35
C MET A 12 -2.63 34.32 24.68
N MET A 13 -2.04 33.45 25.50
CA MET A 13 -1.54 32.13 25.08
C MET A 13 -2.75 31.20 24.94
N LEU A 14 -3.27 31.07 23.72
CA LEU A 14 -4.28 30.06 23.39
C LEU A 14 -3.54 28.75 23.11
N ILE A 15 -3.52 27.85 24.09
CA ILE A 15 -3.03 26.49 23.90
C ILE A 15 -4.11 25.76 23.09
N LEU A 16 -3.92 25.68 21.77
CA LEU A 16 -4.63 24.71 20.94
C LEU A 16 -4.11 23.31 21.31
N ALA A 17 -4.81 22.63 22.20
CA ALA A 17 -4.71 21.18 22.31
C ALA A 17 -5.41 20.59 21.06
N THR A 18 -4.66 20.39 19.98
CA THR A 18 -5.10 19.56 18.87
C THR A 18 -5.10 18.12 19.37
N THR A 19 -6.26 17.63 19.79
CA THR A 19 -6.52 16.19 19.93
C THR A 19 -6.30 15.57 18.56
N MET A 20 -5.19 14.84 18.39
CA MET A 20 -4.98 14.01 17.22
C MET A 20 -6.09 12.95 17.22
N VAL A 21 -7.07 13.12 16.33
CA VAL A 21 -7.95 12.03 15.95
C VAL A 21 -7.04 11.02 15.27
N VAL A 22 -6.73 9.91 15.95
CA VAL A 22 -5.99 8.80 15.38
C VAL A 22 -6.92 8.12 14.37
N GLY A 23 -6.94 8.62 13.14
CA GLY A 23 -7.48 7.87 12.02
C GLY A 23 -6.73 6.55 11.89
N ALA A 24 -7.41 5.48 11.51
CA ALA A 24 -6.77 4.20 11.23
C ALA A 24 -5.63 4.42 10.22
N GLN A 25 -4.38 4.14 10.64
CA GLN A 25 -3.24 4.28 9.76
C GLN A 25 -3.37 3.29 8.61
N VAL A 26 -3.20 3.77 7.38
CA VAL A 26 -3.15 2.89 6.20
C VAL A 26 -1.81 2.17 6.23
N THR A 27 -1.81 0.90 6.63
CA THR A 27 -0.60 0.07 6.73
C THR A 27 -0.30 -0.72 5.47
N SER A 28 -1.26 -0.81 4.54
CA SER A 28 -1.09 -1.50 3.27
C SER A 28 -2.11 -1.04 2.24
N VAL A 29 -1.76 -1.16 0.97
CA VAL A 29 -2.64 -0.83 -0.17
C VAL A 29 -2.69 -2.00 -1.13
N GLU A 30 -3.90 -2.42 -1.45
CA GLU A 30 -4.14 -3.43 -2.47
C GLU A 30 -4.34 -2.76 -3.83
N VAL A 31 -3.46 -3.06 -4.78
CA VAL A 31 -3.62 -2.69 -6.19
C VAL A 31 -4.18 -3.91 -6.91
N ARG A 32 -5.48 -3.95 -7.19
CA ARG A 32 -6.12 -5.07 -7.89
C ARG A 32 -6.10 -4.90 -9.41
N GLY A 33 -6.16 -6.01 -10.13
CA GLY A 33 -6.52 -6.05 -11.54
C GLY A 33 -8.03 -6.01 -11.75
N GLN A 34 -8.41 -6.09 -13.02
CA GLN A 34 -9.77 -6.33 -13.46
C GLN A 34 -10.28 -7.65 -12.87
N VAL A 35 -11.55 -7.69 -12.49
CA VAL A 35 -12.15 -8.91 -11.96
C VAL A 35 -12.51 -9.83 -13.11
N ALA A 36 -12.29 -11.13 -12.91
CA ALA A 36 -12.57 -12.20 -13.84
C ALA A 36 -13.65 -13.14 -13.26
N GLY A 37 -14.41 -13.78 -14.15
CA GLY A 37 -15.48 -14.71 -13.80
C GLY A 37 -16.87 -14.13 -14.10
N ILE A 38 -17.83 -14.34 -13.21
CA ILE A 38 -19.22 -13.91 -13.41
C ILE A 38 -19.42 -12.50 -12.83
N ILE A 39 -19.62 -11.50 -13.68
CA ILE A 39 -19.84 -10.10 -13.30
C ILE A 39 -21.18 -9.64 -13.87
N ASN A 40 -22.01 -9.00 -13.05
CA ASN A 40 -23.38 -8.62 -13.40
C ASN A 40 -24.18 -9.79 -14.01
N GLY A 41 -23.96 -11.01 -13.48
CA GLY A 41 -24.60 -12.23 -13.93
C GLY A 41 -24.10 -12.80 -15.26
N GLN A 42 -23.05 -12.24 -15.86
CA GLN A 42 -22.46 -12.71 -17.12
C GLN A 42 -20.98 -13.06 -16.95
N SER A 43 -20.51 -14.12 -17.61
CA SER A 43 -19.09 -14.44 -17.64
C SER A 43 -18.33 -13.45 -18.51
N ASN A 44 -17.20 -12.94 -18.01
CA ASN A 44 -16.23 -12.19 -18.82
C ASN A 44 -14.98 -13.02 -19.18
N LEU A 45 -15.02 -14.34 -18.95
CA LEU A 45 -13.99 -15.26 -19.43
C LEU A 45 -14.12 -15.44 -20.95
N ASP A 46 -13.00 -15.61 -21.63
CA ASP A 46 -12.97 -15.97 -23.05
C ASP A 46 -13.71 -17.30 -23.24
N PRO A 47 -14.79 -17.34 -24.04
CA PRO A 47 -15.60 -18.54 -24.20
C PRO A 47 -14.90 -19.64 -25.01
N THR A 48 -13.78 -19.35 -25.69
CA THR A 48 -13.06 -20.32 -26.53
C THR A 48 -12.25 -21.32 -25.72
N ASP A 49 -11.62 -20.86 -24.64
CA ASP A 49 -10.73 -21.66 -23.79
C ASP A 49 -10.96 -21.43 -22.29
N ASN A 50 -12.04 -20.74 -21.91
CA ASN A 50 -12.40 -20.42 -20.53
C ASN A 50 -11.28 -19.69 -19.79
N SER A 51 -10.74 -18.65 -20.43
CA SER A 51 -9.55 -17.94 -19.93
C SER A 51 -9.79 -16.47 -19.61
N PHE A 52 -8.87 -15.89 -18.84
CA PHE A 52 -8.79 -14.46 -18.63
C PHE A 52 -7.33 -14.03 -18.64
N SER A 53 -7.03 -12.87 -19.23
CA SER A 53 -5.67 -12.35 -19.32
C SER A 53 -5.58 -10.98 -18.69
N TRP A 54 -4.55 -10.78 -17.87
CA TRP A 54 -4.15 -9.48 -17.37
C TRP A 54 -2.92 -8.97 -18.10
N ASP A 55 -2.93 -7.69 -18.43
CA ASP A 55 -1.81 -6.92 -18.95
C ASP A 55 -1.75 -5.57 -18.19
N PRO A 56 -0.83 -4.62 -18.51
CA PRO A 56 -0.79 -3.36 -17.79
C PRO A 56 -2.07 -2.51 -17.93
N GLN A 57 -2.92 -2.76 -18.94
CA GLN A 57 -4.17 -2.04 -19.12
C GLN A 57 -5.29 -2.58 -18.23
N SER A 58 -5.27 -3.88 -17.92
CA SER A 58 -6.24 -4.53 -17.02
C SER A 58 -5.69 -4.84 -15.62
N PHE A 59 -4.40 -4.64 -15.36
CA PHE A 59 -3.79 -4.76 -14.03
C PHE A 59 -2.82 -3.61 -13.74
N ALA A 60 -3.23 -2.71 -12.83
CA ALA A 60 -2.46 -1.55 -12.42
C ALA A 60 -1.17 -1.88 -11.66
N GLY A 61 -1.05 -3.12 -11.16
CA GLY A 61 0.15 -3.58 -10.45
C GLY A 61 1.35 -3.82 -11.38
N PHE A 62 1.13 -4.16 -12.65
CA PHE A 62 2.23 -4.36 -13.60
C PHE A 62 2.96 -3.06 -13.92
N TYR A 63 4.25 -3.20 -14.24
CA TYR A 63 5.07 -2.08 -14.67
C TYR A 63 4.47 -1.41 -15.92
N TYR A 64 4.33 -0.08 -15.86
CA TYR A 64 3.94 0.72 -17.01
C TYR A 64 4.57 2.13 -16.96
N ASP A 65 5.33 2.49 -17.99
CA ASP A 65 5.85 3.82 -18.25
C ASP A 65 4.94 4.53 -19.26
N ILE A 66 4.07 5.41 -18.76
CA ILE A 66 3.10 6.15 -19.56
C ILE A 66 3.76 7.11 -20.58
N LYS A 67 4.96 7.62 -20.31
CA LYS A 67 5.68 8.55 -21.21
C LYS A 67 6.07 7.84 -22.50
N ASN A 68 6.61 6.63 -22.36
CA ASN A 68 7.19 5.86 -23.46
C ASN A 68 6.31 4.69 -23.94
N ASP A 69 5.18 4.41 -23.28
CA ASP A 69 4.30 3.25 -23.58
C ASP A 69 5.00 1.91 -23.37
N LEU A 70 5.73 1.79 -22.26
CA LEU A 70 6.52 0.58 -21.96
C LEU A 70 5.86 -0.18 -20.82
N GLY A 71 5.63 -1.47 -21.03
CA GLY A 71 4.92 -2.37 -20.14
C GLY A 71 4.19 -3.41 -21.00
N ASN A 72 4.57 -4.68 -20.88
CA ASN A 72 4.05 -5.76 -21.71
C ASN A 72 3.97 -7.10 -20.96
N GLU A 73 4.01 -7.07 -19.62
CA GLU A 73 3.72 -8.24 -18.80
C GLU A 73 2.34 -8.78 -19.14
N ASN A 74 2.22 -10.07 -19.39
CA ASN A 74 0.96 -10.75 -19.64
C ASN A 74 0.83 -11.94 -18.72
N LEU A 75 -0.31 -12.05 -18.02
CA LEU A 75 -0.64 -13.19 -17.17
C LEU A 75 -1.99 -13.74 -17.60
N LYS A 76 -1.99 -14.93 -18.18
CA LYS A 76 -3.18 -15.63 -18.67
C LYS A 76 -3.52 -16.80 -17.76
N PHE A 77 -4.77 -16.84 -17.31
CA PHE A 77 -5.34 -17.96 -16.56
C PHE A 77 -6.29 -18.72 -17.49
N VAL A 78 -6.13 -20.03 -17.57
CA VAL A 78 -7.01 -20.95 -18.30
C VAL A 78 -7.65 -21.88 -17.28
N LEU A 79 -8.97 -21.79 -17.12
CA LEU A 79 -9.70 -22.52 -16.09
C LEU A 79 -10.20 -23.85 -16.63
N SER A 80 -9.89 -24.94 -15.91
CA SER A 80 -10.55 -26.22 -16.15
C SER A 80 -11.99 -26.20 -15.64
N ALA A 81 -12.77 -27.24 -15.97
CA ALA A 81 -14.18 -27.36 -15.60
C ALA A 81 -14.47 -27.28 -14.08
N ASP A 82 -13.47 -27.53 -13.22
CA ASP A 82 -13.60 -27.49 -11.76
C ASP A 82 -13.09 -26.16 -11.13
N ASN A 83 -12.94 -25.09 -11.93
CA ASN A 83 -12.33 -23.82 -11.49
C ASN A 83 -10.89 -23.98 -10.98
N LYS A 84 -10.16 -24.96 -11.51
CA LYS A 84 -8.75 -25.19 -11.19
C LYS A 84 -7.89 -24.60 -12.29
N LEU A 85 -6.75 -24.05 -11.87
CA LEU A 85 -5.70 -23.59 -12.76
C LEU A 85 -4.67 -24.70 -12.84
N GLN A 86 -5.04 -25.76 -13.55
CA GLN A 86 -4.22 -26.95 -13.76
C GLN A 86 -4.54 -27.55 -15.13
N GLY A 87 -3.56 -28.23 -15.74
CA GLY A 87 -3.73 -28.97 -16.98
C GLY A 87 -2.70 -30.08 -17.08
N GLU A 88 -2.91 -31.06 -17.97
CA GLU A 88 -1.88 -32.06 -18.30
C GLU A 88 -0.96 -31.59 -19.45
N THR A 89 -1.40 -30.58 -20.19
CA THR A 89 -0.72 -29.99 -21.34
C THR A 89 -0.62 -28.48 -21.20
N THR A 90 0.32 -27.86 -21.90
CA THR A 90 0.49 -26.41 -21.92
C THR A 90 -0.72 -25.71 -22.56
N PRO A 91 -1.28 -24.65 -21.94
CA PRO A 91 -0.88 -24.08 -20.66
C PRO A 91 -1.40 -24.88 -19.47
N TYR A 92 -0.55 -25.09 -18.46
CA TYR A 92 -0.86 -25.84 -17.23
C TYR A 92 -1.83 -25.12 -16.27
N GLY A 93 -2.65 -24.21 -16.80
CA GLY A 93 -3.60 -23.37 -16.07
C GLY A 93 -3.18 -21.91 -15.96
N ILE A 94 -1.88 -21.61 -15.86
CA ILE A 94 -1.35 -20.25 -15.76
C ILE A 94 -0.16 -20.10 -16.70
N THR A 95 -0.13 -19.00 -17.44
CA THR A 95 1.03 -18.59 -18.24
C THR A 95 1.35 -17.13 -17.98
N TYR A 96 2.59 -16.86 -17.63
CA TYR A 96 3.13 -15.51 -17.54
C TYR A 96 4.18 -15.32 -18.61
N THR A 97 4.12 -14.20 -19.32
CA THR A 97 5.07 -13.84 -20.37
C THR A 97 5.47 -12.37 -20.21
N THR A 98 6.74 -12.07 -20.41
CA THR A 98 7.26 -10.71 -20.50
C THR A 98 8.39 -10.64 -21.51
N THR A 99 8.57 -9.49 -22.16
CA THR A 99 9.59 -9.29 -23.19
C THR A 99 10.29 -7.95 -23.00
N THR A 100 11.60 -7.88 -23.28
CA THR A 100 12.33 -6.61 -23.22
C THR A 100 11.76 -5.58 -24.19
N GLN A 101 11.68 -4.33 -23.77
CA GLN A 101 11.41 -3.18 -24.63
C GLN A 101 12.59 -2.19 -24.56
N ASN A 102 12.77 -1.40 -25.61
CA ASN A 102 13.84 -0.41 -25.64
C ASN A 102 13.41 0.89 -24.97
N LYS A 103 14.23 1.40 -24.06
CA LYS A 103 14.07 2.69 -23.40
C LYS A 103 15.31 3.54 -23.59
N ALA A 104 15.13 4.76 -24.11
CA ALA A 104 16.21 5.75 -24.11
C ALA A 104 16.53 6.17 -22.68
N PHE A 105 17.81 6.39 -22.37
CA PHE A 105 18.19 7.05 -21.12
C PHE A 105 17.56 8.44 -21.03
N GLU A 106 17.28 8.91 -19.82
CA GLU A 106 16.84 10.30 -19.63
C GLU A 106 17.90 11.26 -20.21
N ARG A 107 19.18 10.97 -20.00
CA ARG A 107 20.26 11.55 -20.80
C ARG A 107 20.34 10.85 -22.17
N LYS A 108 19.60 11.39 -23.15
CA LYS A 108 19.49 10.83 -24.52
C LYS A 108 20.82 10.53 -25.21
N LEU A 109 21.89 11.28 -24.90
CA LEU A 109 23.22 11.08 -25.47
C LEU A 109 23.95 9.83 -24.94
N TRP A 110 23.38 9.08 -24.01
CA TRP A 110 23.88 7.76 -23.62
C TRP A 110 23.25 6.60 -24.40
N GLY A 111 22.32 6.90 -25.31
CA GLY A 111 21.64 5.90 -26.15
C GLY A 111 20.42 5.29 -25.46
N SER A 112 20.35 3.96 -25.44
CA SER A 112 19.21 3.23 -24.88
C SER A 112 19.60 1.91 -24.23
N TYR A 113 18.68 1.39 -23.41
CA TYR A 113 18.79 0.10 -22.74
C TYR A 113 17.51 -0.72 -22.93
N LYS A 114 17.60 -2.01 -22.65
CA LYS A 114 16.48 -2.93 -22.57
C LYS A 114 15.88 -2.87 -21.17
N VAL A 115 14.61 -2.49 -21.09
CA VAL A 115 13.80 -2.53 -19.86
C VAL A 115 12.84 -3.70 -19.94
N MET A 116 12.55 -4.32 -18.79
CA MET A 116 11.58 -5.40 -18.68
C MET A 116 10.75 -5.22 -17.40
N GLY A 117 9.43 -5.37 -17.52
CA GLY A 117 8.59 -5.63 -16.35
C GLY A 117 8.73 -7.10 -15.97
N PHE A 118 9.10 -7.41 -14.74
CA PHE A 118 9.18 -8.78 -14.24
C PHE A 118 8.57 -8.84 -12.85
N GLN A 119 7.55 -9.67 -12.67
CA GLN A 119 6.80 -9.78 -11.41
C GLN A 119 6.34 -8.43 -10.87
N ALA A 120 5.74 -7.60 -11.72
CA ALA A 120 5.23 -6.28 -11.36
C ALA A 120 6.28 -5.27 -10.87
N GLU A 121 7.56 -5.49 -11.20
CA GLU A 121 8.68 -4.59 -10.92
C GLU A 121 9.47 -4.29 -12.20
N ARG A 122 10.18 -3.16 -12.23
CA ARG A 122 10.96 -2.72 -13.40
C ARG A 122 12.42 -3.13 -13.27
N TYR A 123 12.95 -3.80 -14.31
CA TYR A 123 14.35 -4.23 -14.38
C TYR A 123 15.05 -3.78 -15.65
N PHE A 124 16.38 -3.68 -15.55
CA PHE A 124 17.31 -3.63 -16.65
C PHE A 124 17.59 -5.04 -17.13
N ALA A 125 17.64 -5.23 -18.46
CA ALA A 125 17.90 -6.51 -19.09
C ALA A 125 19.09 -6.46 -20.07
N GLY A 126 19.71 -5.30 -20.25
CA GLY A 126 20.88 -5.13 -21.10
C GLY A 126 20.99 -3.76 -21.76
N TYR A 127 22.17 -3.46 -22.30
CA TYR A 127 22.40 -2.26 -23.11
C TYR A 127 22.10 -2.53 -24.58
N ASN A 128 21.50 -1.56 -25.27
CA ASN A 128 21.30 -1.66 -26.71
C ASN A 128 22.56 -1.24 -27.47
N GLN A 129 22.81 -1.89 -28.59
CA GLN A 129 23.76 -1.40 -29.57
C GLN A 129 23.09 -0.24 -30.34
N GLY A 130 23.62 0.98 -30.22
CA GLY A 130 23.15 2.11 -31.04
C GLY A 130 23.73 2.10 -32.47
N ASP A 131 23.15 2.93 -33.33
CA ASP A 131 23.40 2.92 -34.78
C ASP A 131 24.68 3.68 -35.22
N THR A 132 25.28 4.51 -34.36
CA THR A 132 26.43 5.36 -34.71
C THR A 132 27.48 5.42 -33.60
N GLU A 133 28.67 4.87 -33.87
CA GLU A 133 29.84 4.86 -32.98
C GLU A 133 30.78 6.11 -32.96
N PRO A 134 30.51 7.33 -33.51
CA PRO A 134 31.55 8.38 -33.47
C PRO A 134 31.58 9.34 -32.26
N ASP A 135 30.54 9.48 -31.43
CA ASP A 135 30.43 10.64 -30.50
C ASP A 135 30.04 10.34 -29.03
N GLY A 136 29.90 9.06 -28.65
CA GLY A 136 29.64 8.62 -27.27
C GLY A 136 28.19 8.25 -26.95
N SER A 137 27.35 8.10 -27.97
CA SER A 137 25.96 7.62 -27.86
C SER A 137 25.78 6.20 -27.31
N ASN A 138 26.84 5.42 -27.10
CA ASN A 138 26.81 4.01 -26.68
C ASN A 138 27.82 3.66 -25.57
N ILE A 139 28.31 4.63 -24.78
CA ILE A 139 29.42 4.41 -23.83
C ILE A 139 29.20 3.16 -22.97
N PHE A 140 28.01 2.97 -22.40
CA PHE A 140 27.75 1.84 -21.52
C PHE A 140 27.70 0.49 -22.25
N TYR A 141 27.21 0.46 -23.49
CA TYR A 141 27.26 -0.72 -24.34
C TYR A 141 28.70 -1.05 -24.76
N ALA A 142 29.49 -0.06 -25.16
CA ALA A 142 30.86 -0.26 -25.63
C ALA A 142 31.80 -0.72 -24.49
N GLU A 143 31.60 -0.17 -23.30
CA GLU A 143 32.44 -0.42 -22.13
C GLU A 143 32.09 -1.69 -21.36
N SER A 144 30.86 -2.19 -21.51
CA SER A 144 30.43 -3.44 -20.88
C SER A 144 30.98 -4.66 -21.65
N THR A 145 31.40 -5.71 -20.95
CA THR A 145 31.77 -6.98 -21.60
C THR A 145 30.51 -7.83 -21.84
N ASP A 146 29.77 -8.11 -20.78
CA ASP A 146 28.50 -8.83 -20.83
C ASP A 146 27.36 -7.82 -20.82
N LYS A 147 26.70 -7.64 -21.97
CA LYS A 147 25.79 -6.50 -22.22
C LYS A 147 24.32 -6.88 -22.16
N ASN A 148 24.02 -8.18 -22.17
CA ASN A 148 22.68 -8.74 -22.17
C ASN A 148 22.52 -9.58 -20.91
N SER A 149 21.74 -9.09 -19.94
CA SER A 149 21.58 -9.75 -18.64
C SER A 149 20.86 -11.09 -18.77
N LEU A 150 19.97 -11.22 -19.75
CA LEU A 150 19.29 -12.49 -20.03
C LEU A 150 20.23 -13.58 -20.55
N SER A 151 21.36 -13.22 -21.16
CA SER A 151 22.39 -14.21 -21.55
C SER A 151 23.10 -14.82 -20.34
N SER A 152 23.04 -14.13 -19.20
CA SER A 152 23.53 -14.59 -17.90
C SER A 152 22.39 -15.00 -16.97
N GLU A 153 21.18 -15.22 -17.51
CA GLU A 153 20.00 -15.67 -16.74
C GLU A 153 19.73 -14.79 -15.51
N GLN A 154 19.90 -13.48 -15.63
CA GLN A 154 19.73 -12.53 -14.53
C GLN A 154 19.10 -11.20 -14.98
N LEU A 155 18.63 -10.41 -14.00
CA LEU A 155 18.09 -9.06 -14.19
C LEU A 155 18.56 -8.13 -13.07
N GLU A 156 18.86 -6.87 -13.39
CA GLU A 156 19.28 -5.85 -12.42
C GLU A 156 18.16 -4.83 -12.17
N LYS A 157 17.96 -4.41 -10.91
CA LYS A 157 17.03 -3.31 -10.63
C LYS A 157 17.58 -1.99 -11.19
N ILE A 158 16.72 -1.18 -11.81
CA ILE A 158 17.07 0.19 -12.19
C ILE A 158 16.90 1.09 -10.98
N LEU A 159 18.00 1.64 -10.47
CA LEU A 159 18.04 2.46 -9.26
C LEU A 159 17.94 3.96 -9.58
N MET A 160 18.63 4.41 -10.63
CA MET A 160 18.61 5.81 -11.07
C MET A 160 18.70 5.90 -12.60
N ASP A 161 17.89 6.78 -13.19
CA ASP A 161 17.93 7.20 -14.60
C ASP A 161 17.43 8.65 -14.65
N SER A 162 18.33 9.61 -14.50
CA SER A 162 18.00 11.03 -14.40
C SER A 162 18.93 11.89 -15.24
N LYS A 163 18.41 13.05 -15.65
CA LYS A 163 19.11 14.12 -16.36
C LYS A 163 19.04 15.45 -15.60
N ASP A 164 18.67 15.41 -14.33
CA ASP A 164 18.50 16.61 -13.51
C ASP A 164 19.86 17.21 -13.16
N GLU A 165 19.94 18.54 -13.15
CA GLU A 165 21.19 19.23 -12.86
C GLU A 165 21.44 19.30 -11.35
N LEU A 166 22.58 18.78 -10.89
CA LEU A 166 23.03 18.81 -9.50
C LEU A 166 24.44 19.40 -9.42
N THR A 167 24.74 20.09 -8.33
CA THR A 167 26.12 20.50 -8.00
C THR A 167 26.69 19.58 -6.94
N VAL A 168 27.87 19.00 -7.22
CA VAL A 168 28.63 18.16 -6.29
C VAL A 168 29.89 18.92 -5.89
N THR A 169 30.32 18.81 -4.63
CA THR A 169 31.56 19.46 -4.16
C THR A 169 32.53 18.44 -3.57
N SER A 170 33.81 18.80 -3.43
CA SER A 170 34.80 17.95 -2.75
C SER A 170 34.49 17.72 -1.26
N GLY A 171 33.63 18.55 -0.66
CA GLY A 171 33.15 18.36 0.72
C GLY A 171 31.86 17.55 0.84
N THR A 172 31.09 17.43 -0.25
CA THR A 172 29.79 16.77 -0.27
C THR A 172 29.73 15.84 -1.49
N PRO A 173 30.06 14.53 -1.34
CA PRO A 173 30.04 13.58 -2.43
C PRO A 173 28.62 13.34 -2.95
N LEU A 174 28.52 12.89 -4.21
CA LEU A 174 27.25 12.45 -4.79
C LEU A 174 26.85 11.13 -4.16
N LYS A 175 25.74 11.13 -3.42
CA LYS A 175 25.14 9.91 -2.87
C LYS A 175 24.37 9.16 -3.96
N LEU A 176 24.72 7.90 -4.14
CA LEU A 176 24.03 6.95 -5.00
C LEU A 176 23.28 5.93 -4.13
N GLN A 177 22.53 5.03 -4.74
CA GLN A 177 21.83 3.96 -4.01
C GLN A 177 22.80 2.84 -3.60
N GLU A 178 22.37 1.94 -2.71
CA GLU A 178 23.12 0.73 -2.32
C GLU A 178 24.53 1.01 -1.76
N GLY A 179 24.66 2.09 -0.98
CA GLY A 179 25.90 2.43 -0.27
C GLY A 179 26.99 3.05 -1.15
N TYR A 180 26.70 3.34 -2.42
CA TYR A 180 27.62 3.96 -3.34
C TYR A 180 27.72 5.49 -3.13
N GLU A 181 28.95 6.04 -3.17
CA GLU A 181 29.21 7.48 -3.12
C GLU A 181 30.34 7.86 -4.09
N LEU A 182 30.11 8.87 -4.95
CA LEU A 182 31.10 9.40 -5.89
C LEU A 182 31.65 10.74 -5.40
N GLY A 183 32.93 10.78 -5.04
CA GLY A 183 33.60 11.95 -4.50
C GLY A 183 34.56 12.63 -5.47
N ILE A 184 34.60 13.98 -5.43
CA ILE A 184 35.62 14.78 -6.11
C ILE A 184 36.86 14.86 -5.22
N LYS A 185 37.97 14.25 -5.64
CA LYS A 185 39.23 14.25 -4.87
C LYS A 185 40.13 15.41 -5.24
N ALA A 186 40.23 15.74 -6.52
CA ALA A 186 40.99 16.88 -6.99
C ALA A 186 40.47 17.39 -8.33
N ILE A 187 40.70 18.67 -8.60
CA ILE A 187 40.59 19.27 -9.92
C ILE A 187 41.97 19.85 -10.26
N ASP A 188 42.43 19.66 -11.50
CA ASP A 188 43.71 20.20 -11.94
C ASP A 188 43.75 21.73 -11.95
N ILE A 189 44.95 22.29 -12.13
CA ILE A 189 45.17 23.76 -12.09
C ILE A 189 44.34 24.47 -13.15
N ASP A 190 44.17 23.84 -14.31
CA ASP A 190 43.44 24.42 -15.44
C ASP A 190 41.92 24.25 -15.32
N GLY A 191 41.41 23.49 -14.32
CA GLY A 191 39.98 23.24 -14.14
C GLY A 191 39.39 22.23 -15.13
N ASN A 192 40.24 21.57 -15.92
CA ASN A 192 39.85 20.71 -17.03
C ASN A 192 39.71 19.25 -16.64
N LYS A 193 40.49 18.77 -15.66
CA LYS A 193 40.53 17.37 -15.23
C LYS A 193 40.01 17.24 -13.82
N VAL A 194 39.08 16.31 -13.62
CA VAL A 194 38.50 15.98 -12.32
C VAL A 194 38.90 14.56 -11.96
N TYR A 195 39.63 14.41 -10.85
CA TYR A 195 39.93 13.10 -10.27
C TYR A 195 38.79 12.70 -9.33
N LEU A 196 38.15 11.59 -9.65
CA LEU A 196 36.98 11.06 -8.97
C LEU A 196 37.31 9.71 -8.33
N GLU A 197 36.63 9.43 -7.22
CA GLU A 197 36.71 8.16 -6.50
C GLU A 197 35.29 7.69 -6.17
N LEU A 198 34.95 6.49 -6.61
CA LEU A 198 33.71 5.81 -6.24
C LEU A 198 34.01 4.90 -5.06
N SER A 199 33.21 5.05 -4.01
CA SER A 199 33.23 4.17 -2.85
C SER A 199 31.91 3.43 -2.70
N LYS A 200 31.95 2.22 -2.14
CA LYS A 200 30.80 1.46 -1.68
C LYS A 200 31.02 1.15 -0.19
N ASP A 201 30.07 1.52 0.65
CA ASP A 201 30.14 1.31 2.10
C ASP A 201 31.44 1.83 2.73
N GLY A 202 31.91 2.99 2.24
CA GLY A 202 33.14 3.65 2.68
C GLY A 202 34.44 3.08 2.10
N GLN A 203 34.40 2.01 1.30
CA GLN A 203 35.58 1.43 0.64
C GLN A 203 35.67 1.85 -0.82
N VAL A 204 36.85 2.26 -1.27
CA VAL A 204 37.10 2.65 -2.67
C VAL A 204 37.01 1.43 -3.58
N VAL A 205 36.12 1.48 -4.56
CA VAL A 205 35.93 0.42 -5.56
C VAL A 205 36.42 0.81 -6.94
N ASP A 206 36.49 2.11 -7.24
CA ASP A 206 37.03 2.62 -8.50
C ASP A 206 37.55 4.05 -8.36
N SER A 207 38.47 4.44 -9.25
CA SER A 207 38.89 5.83 -9.37
C SER A 207 39.25 6.16 -10.81
N LYS A 208 38.86 7.35 -11.28
CA LYS A 208 39.02 7.74 -12.68
C LYS A 208 39.17 9.26 -12.81
N VAL A 209 39.84 9.68 -13.87
CA VAL A 209 39.86 11.09 -14.30
C VAL A 209 38.85 11.30 -15.42
N VAL A 210 37.98 12.28 -15.28
CA VAL A 210 37.14 12.82 -16.37
C VAL A 210 37.64 14.21 -16.73
N SER A 211 37.37 14.66 -17.97
CA SER A 211 37.83 15.94 -18.47
C SER A 211 36.69 16.80 -19.04
N PRO A 212 35.70 17.20 -18.22
CA PRO A 212 34.47 17.78 -18.74
C PRO A 212 34.64 19.17 -19.34
N SER A 213 35.65 19.93 -18.89
CA SER A 213 35.91 21.31 -19.33
C SER A 213 37.01 21.43 -20.38
N LYS A 214 37.61 20.33 -20.86
CA LYS A 214 38.66 20.40 -21.88
C LYS A 214 38.09 20.86 -23.24
N ASP A 215 38.95 21.45 -24.07
CA ASP A 215 38.58 21.85 -25.43
C ASP A 215 38.07 20.65 -26.25
N ASN A 216 36.90 20.83 -26.89
CA ASN A 216 36.23 19.79 -27.69
C ASN A 216 35.96 18.48 -26.92
N ALA A 217 35.68 18.56 -25.61
CA ALA A 217 35.28 17.40 -24.80
C ALA A 217 34.05 16.70 -25.39
N ASN A 218 34.18 15.40 -25.69
CA ASN A 218 33.06 14.55 -26.11
C ASN A 218 32.35 13.93 -24.90
N GLU A 219 31.32 13.12 -25.15
CA GLU A 219 30.56 12.47 -24.07
C GLU A 219 31.39 11.52 -23.22
N LEU A 220 32.35 10.81 -23.81
CA LEU A 220 33.25 9.90 -23.09
C LEU A 220 34.17 10.68 -22.12
N ASP A 221 34.63 11.85 -22.54
CA ASP A 221 35.45 12.74 -21.70
C ASP A 221 34.68 13.29 -20.50
N LYS A 222 33.37 13.49 -20.66
CA LYS A 222 32.47 14.03 -19.65
C LYS A 222 31.84 12.97 -18.76
N THR A 223 31.90 11.70 -19.16
CA THR A 223 31.19 10.62 -18.46
C THR A 223 32.14 9.80 -17.59
N TYR A 224 31.92 9.87 -16.28
CA TYR A 224 32.39 8.85 -15.36
C TYR A 224 31.53 7.59 -15.55
N TYR A 225 32.16 6.43 -15.61
CA TYR A 225 31.45 5.15 -15.61
C TYR A 225 32.24 4.13 -14.80
N TYR A 226 31.52 3.34 -14.01
CA TYR A 226 32.08 2.24 -13.24
C TYR A 226 31.73 0.91 -13.91
N LYS A 227 32.77 0.21 -14.37
CA LYS A 227 32.68 -1.16 -14.88
C LYS A 227 32.82 -2.11 -13.70
N ASN A 228 31.70 -2.52 -13.12
CA ASN A 228 31.72 -3.44 -12.00
C ASN A 228 32.34 -4.77 -12.46
N PRO A 229 33.44 -5.24 -11.82
CA PRO A 229 34.13 -6.45 -12.25
C PRO A 229 33.22 -7.69 -12.23
N VAL A 230 32.25 -7.76 -11.32
CA VAL A 230 31.34 -8.90 -11.15
C VAL A 230 29.96 -8.40 -10.70
N VAL A 231 28.93 -8.74 -11.47
CA VAL A 231 27.50 -8.54 -11.13
C VAL A 231 26.78 -9.84 -11.38
N GLY A 232 26.50 -10.62 -10.33
CA GLY A 232 26.05 -12.01 -10.50
C GLY A 232 27.04 -12.80 -11.37
N ASP A 233 26.56 -13.37 -12.47
CA ASP A 233 27.35 -14.13 -13.45
C ASP A 233 27.92 -13.26 -14.58
N GLN A 234 27.62 -11.96 -14.60
CA GLN A 234 28.15 -10.99 -15.57
C GLN A 234 29.49 -10.40 -15.14
N LYS A 235 30.36 -10.17 -16.11
CA LYS A 235 31.67 -9.54 -15.92
C LYS A 235 31.73 -8.17 -16.56
N LYS A 236 32.35 -7.22 -15.85
CA LYS A 236 32.64 -5.87 -16.34
C LYS A 236 31.38 -5.20 -16.94
N LEU A 237 30.27 -5.27 -16.23
CA LEU A 237 29.04 -4.55 -16.60
C LEU A 237 29.16 -3.11 -16.08
N VAL A 238 28.82 -2.12 -16.90
CA VAL A 238 28.70 -0.75 -16.39
C VAL A 238 27.49 -0.67 -15.46
N THR A 239 27.69 -0.37 -14.17
CA THR A 239 26.59 -0.25 -13.19
C THR A 239 26.34 1.15 -12.70
N VAL A 240 27.32 2.05 -12.83
CA VAL A 240 27.18 3.48 -12.49
C VAL A 240 27.68 4.31 -13.66
N GLY A 241 26.92 5.34 -14.03
CA GLY A 241 27.30 6.36 -15.01
C GLY A 241 26.94 7.76 -14.50
N VAL A 242 27.88 8.70 -14.54
CA VAL A 242 27.68 10.09 -14.12
C VAL A 242 28.28 11.03 -15.16
N HIS A 243 27.44 11.89 -15.75
CA HIS A 243 27.89 12.88 -16.71
C HIS A 243 28.18 14.22 -16.01
N PHE A 244 29.36 14.76 -16.27
CA PHE A 244 29.83 16.03 -15.76
C PHE A 244 29.73 17.10 -16.85
N LYS A 245 28.85 18.07 -16.64
CA LYS A 245 28.65 19.20 -17.54
C LYS A 245 29.86 20.14 -17.56
N ASN A 246 30.41 20.41 -16.38
CA ASN A 246 31.62 21.20 -16.19
C ASN A 246 32.20 20.92 -14.79
N ALA A 247 33.42 21.43 -14.58
CA ALA A 247 34.06 21.43 -13.27
C ALA A 247 34.76 22.75 -13.02
N PHE A 248 34.83 23.15 -11.74
CA PHE A 248 35.43 24.40 -11.30
C PHE A 248 36.26 24.19 -10.04
N ARG A 249 37.49 24.67 -10.08
CA ARG A 249 38.39 24.71 -8.94
C ARG A 249 38.14 25.99 -8.14
N GLY A 250 37.47 25.87 -7.00
CA GLY A 250 37.31 26.98 -6.06
C GLY A 250 38.52 27.16 -5.15
N ALA A 251 38.56 28.31 -4.47
CA ALA A 251 39.62 28.62 -3.49
C ALA A 251 39.57 27.67 -2.28
N ASP A 252 38.36 27.36 -1.80
CA ASP A 252 38.14 26.53 -0.61
C ASP A 252 37.60 25.13 -0.94
N GLN A 253 36.82 24.99 -2.02
CA GLN A 253 36.25 23.71 -2.45
C GLN A 253 36.22 23.59 -3.97
N ASN A 254 36.46 22.36 -4.44
CA ASN A 254 36.24 21.98 -5.83
C ASN A 254 34.75 21.67 -6.01
N LEU A 255 34.19 22.07 -7.16
CA LEU A 255 32.79 21.79 -7.49
C LEU A 255 32.66 21.31 -8.93
N ALA A 256 31.61 20.54 -9.20
CA ALA A 256 31.25 20.13 -10.55
C ALA A 256 29.72 20.11 -10.71
N SER A 257 29.25 20.55 -11.87
CA SER A 257 27.85 20.40 -12.27
C SER A 257 27.68 19.07 -13.00
N ILE A 258 26.73 18.26 -12.55
CA ILE A 258 26.31 17.02 -13.21
C ILE A 258 24.89 17.19 -13.76
N ASP A 259 24.57 16.54 -14.87
CA ASP A 259 23.25 16.58 -15.53
C ASP A 259 22.90 15.22 -16.18
N GLY A 260 23.41 14.15 -15.57
CA GLY A 260 23.13 12.78 -15.97
C GLY A 260 23.59 11.81 -14.88
N ILE A 261 22.68 10.96 -14.41
CA ILE A 261 22.96 9.88 -13.46
C ILE A 261 22.27 8.60 -13.95
N TRP A 262 23.03 7.54 -14.07
CA TRP A 262 22.56 6.19 -14.33
C TRP A 262 23.10 5.24 -13.25
N GLN A 263 22.22 4.43 -12.68
CA GLN A 263 22.61 3.38 -11.75
C GLN A 263 21.68 2.17 -11.87
N ILE A 264 22.29 0.99 -11.96
CA ILE A 264 21.62 -0.30 -11.75
C ILE A 264 22.20 -0.99 -10.52
N SER A 265 21.39 -1.84 -9.92
CA SER A 265 21.79 -2.64 -8.75
C SER A 265 22.93 -3.59 -9.11
N ASP A 266 23.85 -3.78 -8.17
CA ASP A 266 24.88 -4.81 -8.27
C ASP A 266 24.49 -6.13 -7.61
N ALA A 267 23.26 -6.22 -7.10
CA ALA A 267 22.62 -7.44 -6.60
C ALA A 267 21.51 -7.87 -7.56
N PRO A 268 21.84 -8.60 -8.65
CA PRO A 268 20.84 -9.02 -9.63
C PRO A 268 19.90 -10.08 -9.04
N ILE A 269 18.73 -10.23 -9.66
CA ILE A 269 17.82 -11.35 -9.41
C ILE A 269 18.07 -12.44 -10.46
N GLU A 270 17.87 -13.70 -10.07
CA GLU A 270 18.04 -14.85 -10.95
C GLU A 270 16.79 -15.07 -11.83
N VAL A 271 16.97 -15.11 -13.13
CA VAL A 271 15.96 -15.54 -14.11
C VAL A 271 16.48 -16.70 -14.93
N LYS A 272 16.53 -17.86 -14.30
CA LYS A 272 17.03 -19.11 -14.87
C LYS A 272 15.90 -20.12 -15.06
N ALA A 273 15.97 -20.93 -16.11
CA ALA A 273 15.00 -22.02 -16.31
C ALA A 273 14.92 -22.92 -15.06
N ASP A 274 13.70 -23.35 -14.72
CA ASP A 274 13.36 -24.12 -13.52
C ASP A 274 13.51 -23.37 -12.18
N THR A 275 13.83 -22.08 -12.20
CA THR A 275 13.75 -21.22 -11.00
C THR A 275 12.30 -21.02 -10.60
N GLN A 276 11.97 -21.38 -9.35
CA GLN A 276 10.62 -21.28 -8.80
C GLN A 276 10.42 -19.96 -8.05
N TYR A 277 9.33 -19.28 -8.36
CA TYR A 277 8.82 -18.11 -7.66
C TYR A 277 7.40 -18.41 -7.17
N ASP A 278 7.30 -18.81 -5.90
CA ASP A 278 6.06 -19.26 -5.26
C ASP A 278 5.37 -20.41 -6.04
N LYS A 279 4.32 -20.11 -6.81
CA LYS A 279 3.56 -21.09 -7.60
C LYS A 279 3.96 -21.10 -9.07
N MET A 280 4.74 -20.13 -9.50
CA MET A 280 5.20 -20.02 -10.87
C MET A 280 6.63 -20.51 -10.99
N THR A 281 7.00 -21.08 -12.12
CA THR A 281 8.36 -21.54 -12.41
C THR A 281 8.76 -21.07 -13.79
N ILE A 282 9.97 -20.54 -13.91
CA ILE A 282 10.52 -20.10 -15.19
C ILE A 282 10.69 -21.31 -16.10
N ARG A 283 10.19 -21.20 -17.33
CA ARG A 283 10.30 -22.25 -18.36
C ARG A 283 11.30 -21.91 -19.43
N THR A 284 11.25 -20.69 -19.93
CA THR A 284 12.15 -20.25 -20.98
C THR A 284 12.70 -18.88 -20.67
N VAL A 285 13.99 -18.72 -20.91
CA VAL A 285 14.70 -17.45 -20.89
C VAL A 285 15.37 -17.36 -22.25
N ASP A 286 14.77 -16.60 -23.16
CA ASP A 286 15.30 -16.42 -24.50
C ASP A 286 15.99 -15.07 -24.58
N ALA A 287 17.32 -15.09 -24.48
CA ALA A 287 18.13 -13.88 -24.56
C ALA A 287 18.15 -13.23 -25.95
N ASN A 288 17.78 -13.95 -27.01
CA ASN A 288 17.74 -13.43 -28.38
C ASN A 288 16.46 -12.62 -28.63
N THR A 289 15.31 -13.19 -28.26
CA THR A 289 14.03 -12.49 -28.36
C THR A 289 13.77 -11.57 -27.17
N GLY A 290 14.55 -11.72 -26.09
CA GLY A 290 14.41 -10.97 -24.85
C GLY A 290 13.17 -11.39 -24.06
N THR A 291 12.75 -12.65 -24.13
CA THR A 291 11.48 -13.13 -23.58
C THR A 291 11.70 -14.07 -22.39
N ILE A 292 10.91 -13.89 -21.33
CA ILE A 292 10.80 -14.84 -20.21
C ILE A 292 9.38 -15.40 -20.21
N THR A 293 9.26 -16.72 -20.06
CA THR A 293 7.96 -17.36 -19.79
C THR A 293 7.99 -18.13 -18.47
N MET A 294 6.86 -18.12 -17.77
CA MET A 294 6.64 -18.93 -16.56
C MET A 294 5.29 -19.62 -16.65
N ASP A 295 5.19 -20.79 -16.02
CA ASP A 295 3.92 -21.48 -15.82
C ASP A 295 3.84 -22.08 -14.42
N ASN A 296 2.72 -22.75 -14.13
CA ASN A 296 2.48 -23.43 -12.87
C ASN A 296 2.48 -24.97 -12.99
N LYS A 297 3.18 -25.55 -13.98
CA LYS A 297 3.24 -27.01 -14.21
C LYS A 297 3.59 -27.80 -12.94
N ASP A 298 4.52 -27.28 -12.14
CA ASP A 298 5.03 -27.95 -10.93
C ASP A 298 4.17 -27.66 -9.69
N ASN A 299 3.20 -26.74 -9.80
CA ASN A 299 2.40 -26.26 -8.68
C ASN A 299 0.93 -26.06 -9.10
N ALA A 300 0.07 -27.03 -8.77
CA ALA A 300 -1.36 -26.88 -8.96
C ALA A 300 -1.91 -25.69 -8.15
N VAL A 301 -2.74 -24.86 -8.78
CA VAL A 301 -3.43 -23.74 -8.15
C VAL A 301 -4.94 -23.97 -8.26
N THR A 302 -5.64 -23.83 -7.13
CA THR A 302 -7.11 -23.94 -7.08
C THR A 302 -7.69 -22.62 -6.61
N LEU A 303 -8.71 -22.14 -7.33
CA LEU A 303 -9.46 -20.94 -6.95
C LEU A 303 -10.48 -21.31 -5.86
N SER A 304 -10.03 -21.33 -4.61
CA SER A 304 -10.90 -21.60 -3.47
C SER A 304 -11.61 -20.34 -3.00
N LYS A 305 -12.92 -20.45 -2.76
CA LYS A 305 -13.77 -19.39 -2.19
C LYS A 305 -13.15 -18.76 -0.93
N ASN A 306 -13.26 -17.43 -0.80
CA ASN A 306 -12.77 -16.64 0.35
C ASN A 306 -11.29 -16.89 0.68
N LYS A 307 -10.46 -17.04 -0.35
CA LYS A 307 -9.03 -17.34 -0.19
C LYS A 307 -8.16 -16.41 -1.00
N ASP A 308 -7.10 -15.98 -0.35
CA ASP A 308 -5.98 -15.30 -0.97
C ASP A 308 -4.84 -16.31 -1.20
N THR A 309 -4.27 -16.32 -2.41
CA THR A 309 -3.20 -17.26 -2.79
C THR A 309 -2.03 -16.49 -3.38
N THR A 310 -0.85 -16.58 -2.76
CA THR A 310 0.38 -16.05 -3.36
C THR A 310 0.70 -16.80 -4.65
N LEU A 311 0.97 -16.05 -5.73
CA LEU A 311 1.21 -16.61 -7.05
C LEU A 311 2.69 -16.51 -7.44
N MET A 312 3.25 -15.31 -7.46
CA MET A 312 4.64 -14.98 -7.77
C MET A 312 4.94 -13.54 -7.37
N GLY A 313 6.15 -13.24 -6.89
CA GLY A 313 6.69 -11.88 -6.74
C GLY A 313 5.70 -10.78 -6.33
N GLY A 314 5.20 -10.83 -5.11
CA GLY A 314 4.27 -9.83 -4.57
C GLY A 314 2.85 -9.85 -5.20
N ILE A 315 2.62 -10.63 -6.26
CA ILE A 315 1.33 -10.84 -6.91
C ILE A 315 0.59 -12.01 -6.24
N LYS A 316 -0.66 -11.76 -5.88
CA LYS A 316 -1.57 -12.69 -5.22
C LYS A 316 -2.88 -12.80 -6.01
N ILE A 317 -3.61 -13.88 -5.78
CA ILE A 317 -4.97 -14.10 -6.31
C ILE A 317 -5.94 -13.91 -5.15
N LYS A 318 -7.01 -13.14 -5.35
CA LYS A 318 -8.16 -13.09 -4.43
C LYS A 318 -9.36 -13.74 -5.09
N VAL A 319 -10.09 -14.58 -4.34
CA VAL A 319 -11.31 -15.24 -4.79
C VAL A 319 -12.47 -14.86 -3.88
N ALA A 320 -13.60 -14.48 -4.48
CA ALA A 320 -14.80 -14.05 -3.76
C ALA A 320 -15.34 -15.13 -2.81
N ASP A 321 -15.94 -14.68 -1.71
CA ASP A 321 -16.74 -15.49 -0.79
C ASP A 321 -18.16 -15.71 -1.36
N ASN A 322 -18.28 -16.40 -2.50
CA ASN A 322 -19.55 -16.59 -3.20
C ASN A 322 -19.75 -18.04 -3.67
N ASP A 323 -20.94 -18.60 -3.43
CA ASP A 323 -21.28 -20.01 -3.75
C ASP A 323 -21.85 -20.21 -5.16
N THR A 324 -22.36 -19.16 -5.79
CA THR A 324 -23.10 -19.26 -7.06
C THR A 324 -22.34 -18.65 -8.25
N ALA A 325 -21.36 -17.80 -7.98
CA ALA A 325 -20.61 -17.07 -8.98
C ALA A 325 -19.12 -17.05 -8.62
N LEU A 326 -18.28 -17.66 -9.47
CA LEU A 326 -16.84 -17.49 -9.37
C LEU A 326 -16.47 -16.06 -9.76
N ARG A 327 -15.82 -15.33 -8.86
CA ARG A 327 -15.18 -14.03 -9.12
C ARG A 327 -13.80 -14.04 -8.50
N PHE A 328 -12.81 -13.59 -9.25
CA PHE A 328 -11.42 -13.53 -8.79
C PHE A 328 -10.67 -12.41 -9.49
N TYR A 329 -9.58 -11.97 -8.88
CA TYR A 329 -8.62 -11.07 -9.53
C TYR A 329 -7.22 -11.34 -9.00
N ILE A 330 -6.22 -10.87 -9.75
CA ILE A 330 -4.86 -10.74 -9.25
C ILE A 330 -4.67 -9.38 -8.59
N TYR A 331 -3.81 -9.29 -7.58
CA TYR A 331 -3.47 -8.03 -6.94
C TYR A 331 -2.02 -8.00 -6.46
N LYS A 332 -1.48 -6.78 -6.35
CA LYS A 332 -0.20 -6.49 -5.70
C LYS A 332 -0.49 -5.83 -4.35
N LEU A 333 0.16 -6.31 -3.29
CA LEU A 333 0.05 -5.70 -1.97
C LEU A 333 1.25 -4.80 -1.69
N LEU A 334 0.99 -3.51 -1.53
CA LEU A 334 1.98 -2.53 -1.12
C LEU A 334 1.95 -2.42 0.41
N THR A 335 3.11 -2.50 1.04
CA THR A 335 3.25 -2.45 2.52
C THR A 335 4.37 -1.51 2.97
N GLU A 336 5.31 -1.21 2.07
CA GLU A 336 6.37 -0.26 2.36
C GLU A 336 5.79 1.16 2.53
N PRO A 337 6.33 1.97 3.45
CA PRO A 337 5.94 3.37 3.58
C PRO A 337 6.23 4.16 2.31
N GLY A 338 5.30 5.03 1.92
CA GLY A 338 5.47 5.84 0.72
C GLY A 338 4.16 6.38 0.15
N ASN A 339 4.30 7.15 -0.92
CA ASN A 339 3.18 7.63 -1.71
C ASN A 339 3.04 6.77 -2.96
N TYR A 340 1.84 6.26 -3.17
CA TYR A 340 1.51 5.33 -4.24
C TYR A 340 0.33 5.84 -5.06
N GLU A 341 0.30 5.42 -6.32
CA GLU A 341 -0.81 5.67 -7.23
C GLU A 341 -1.51 4.34 -7.51
N VAL A 342 -2.80 4.24 -7.19
CA VAL A 342 -3.66 3.18 -7.73
C VAL A 342 -4.26 3.74 -9.01
N ARG A 343 -3.70 3.39 -10.18
CA ARG A 343 -4.17 3.92 -11.48
C ARG A 343 -5.32 3.12 -12.09
N GLY A 344 -6.04 3.75 -13.01
CA GLY A 344 -6.93 3.09 -13.95
C GLY A 344 -6.23 2.65 -15.24
N THR A 345 -7.02 2.11 -16.15
CA THR A 345 -6.65 1.85 -17.55
C THR A 345 -6.26 3.16 -18.22
N VAL A 346 -5.28 3.11 -19.12
CA VAL A 346 -4.75 4.26 -19.83
C VAL A 346 -5.63 4.54 -21.04
N GLY A 347 -6.09 5.78 -21.19
CA GLY A 347 -6.80 6.26 -22.37
C GLY A 347 -5.88 7.04 -23.32
N GLY A 348 -6.21 7.02 -24.61
CA GLY A 348 -5.47 7.74 -25.66
C GLY A 348 -4.79 6.79 -26.63
N ILE A 349 -3.54 7.09 -27.03
CA ILE A 349 -2.76 6.26 -27.94
C ILE A 349 -1.96 5.22 -27.14
N VAL A 350 -2.38 3.96 -27.15
CA VAL A 350 -1.68 2.85 -26.46
C VAL A 350 -1.24 1.84 -27.50
N ASN A 351 0.00 1.37 -27.42
CA ASN A 351 0.63 0.50 -28.43
C ASN A 351 0.51 1.05 -29.87
N GLY A 352 0.61 2.38 -30.00
CA GLY A 352 0.51 3.08 -31.28
C GLY A 352 -0.90 3.23 -31.86
N VAL A 353 -1.95 2.78 -31.14
CA VAL A 353 -3.34 2.84 -31.60
C VAL A 353 -4.21 3.58 -30.59
N SER A 354 -5.15 4.40 -31.08
CA SER A 354 -6.14 5.03 -30.20
C SER A 354 -7.09 3.98 -29.62
N ASN A 355 -7.24 3.96 -28.30
CA ASN A 355 -8.26 3.17 -27.61
C ASN A 355 -9.47 4.02 -27.17
N LEU A 356 -9.57 5.26 -27.68
CA LEU A 356 -10.74 6.10 -27.47
C LEU A 356 -11.94 5.53 -28.26
N GLN A 357 -13.11 5.60 -27.66
CA GLN A 357 -14.38 5.20 -28.29
C GLN A 357 -14.91 6.31 -29.20
N ALA A 358 -15.99 6.01 -29.93
CA ALA A 358 -16.68 6.99 -30.76
C ALA A 358 -17.00 8.28 -29.99
N GLY A 359 -16.76 9.43 -30.63
CA GLY A 359 -16.87 10.75 -30.01
C GLY A 359 -15.68 11.14 -29.12
N ASP A 360 -14.52 10.52 -29.33
CA ASP A 360 -13.29 10.72 -28.54
C ASP A 360 -13.54 10.57 -27.04
N THR A 361 -14.23 9.48 -26.69
CA THR A 361 -14.64 9.21 -25.31
C THR A 361 -13.82 8.10 -24.66
N PHE A 362 -13.64 8.19 -23.35
CA PHE A 362 -13.00 7.16 -22.55
C PHE A 362 -13.70 7.03 -21.19
N ASP A 363 -13.97 5.80 -20.76
CA ASP A 363 -14.79 5.51 -19.59
C ASP A 363 -14.02 4.67 -18.57
N TRP A 364 -14.12 5.05 -17.30
CA TRP A 364 -13.69 4.25 -16.16
C TRP A 364 -14.87 3.79 -15.33
N ASN A 365 -14.80 2.54 -14.89
CA ASN A 365 -15.68 1.94 -13.89
C ASN A 365 -14.84 1.05 -12.96
N PRO A 366 -15.40 0.33 -11.97
CA PRO A 366 -14.58 -0.48 -11.07
C PRO A 366 -13.75 -1.57 -11.75
N GLN A 367 -14.11 -2.01 -12.96
CA GLN A 367 -13.33 -2.98 -13.73
C GLN A 367 -12.09 -2.37 -14.38
N THR A 368 -12.15 -1.09 -14.77
CA THR A 368 -11.05 -0.38 -15.44
C THR A 368 -10.35 0.63 -14.53
N PHE A 369 -10.83 0.83 -13.30
CA PHE A 369 -10.17 1.65 -12.29
C PHE A 369 -10.21 0.99 -10.92
N ALA A 370 -9.01 0.61 -10.43
CA ALA A 370 -8.84 -0.08 -9.15
C ALA A 370 -9.13 0.80 -7.92
N GLY A 371 -9.11 2.13 -8.09
CA GLY A 371 -9.42 3.08 -7.03
C GLY A 371 -10.89 3.12 -6.64
N PHE A 372 -11.83 2.82 -7.56
CA PHE A 372 -13.25 2.81 -7.24
C PHE A 372 -13.64 1.65 -6.33
N TYR A 373 -14.67 1.92 -5.51
CA TYR A 373 -15.23 0.92 -4.60
C TYR A 373 -15.72 -0.30 -5.39
N TYR A 374 -15.30 -1.49 -4.93
CA TYR A 374 -15.80 -2.76 -5.42
C TYR A 374 -15.84 -3.82 -4.32
N ASP A 375 -17.00 -4.42 -4.09
CA ASP A 375 -17.21 -5.60 -3.23
C ASP A 375 -17.28 -6.83 -4.13
N ILE A 376 -16.20 -7.60 -4.18
CA ILE A 376 -16.08 -8.81 -5.00
C ILE A 376 -17.05 -9.92 -4.58
N LYS A 377 -17.45 -9.98 -3.30
CA LYS A 377 -18.35 -11.03 -2.78
C LYS A 377 -19.75 -10.87 -3.35
N ASN A 378 -20.23 -9.62 -3.35
CA ASN A 378 -21.60 -9.28 -3.71
C ASN A 378 -21.73 -8.65 -5.11
N ASP A 379 -20.61 -8.40 -5.79
CA ASP A 379 -20.57 -7.73 -7.10
C ASP A 379 -21.12 -6.29 -7.06
N LEU A 380 -20.70 -5.53 -6.05
CA LEU A 380 -21.19 -4.17 -5.81
C LEU A 380 -20.09 -3.16 -6.13
N GLY A 381 -20.42 -2.16 -6.94
CA GLY A 381 -19.54 -1.11 -7.42
C GLY A 381 -20.08 -0.61 -8.75
N ASN A 382 -20.43 0.67 -8.83
CA ASN A 382 -21.11 1.26 -9.99
C ASN A 382 -20.77 2.72 -10.23
N GLU A 383 -19.64 3.17 -9.70
CA GLU A 383 -19.06 4.46 -10.08
C GLU A 383 -18.67 4.41 -11.56
N ASN A 384 -19.11 5.40 -12.34
CA ASN A 384 -18.74 5.55 -13.73
C ASN A 384 -18.22 6.97 -13.94
N LEU A 385 -17.04 7.09 -14.55
CA LEU A 385 -16.45 8.36 -14.94
C LEU A 385 -16.14 8.33 -16.43
N LYS A 386 -16.73 9.26 -17.18
CA LYS A 386 -16.58 9.38 -18.61
C LYS A 386 -15.90 10.69 -18.98
N PHE A 387 -14.86 10.60 -19.79
CA PHE A 387 -14.27 11.74 -20.49
C PHE A 387 -14.78 11.79 -21.92
N ALA A 388 -15.05 13.00 -22.40
CA ALA A 388 -15.32 13.32 -23.78
C ALA A 388 -14.34 14.43 -24.19
N LEU A 389 -13.37 14.08 -25.04
CA LEU A 389 -12.35 15.01 -25.48
C LEU A 389 -12.86 15.84 -26.65
N SER A 390 -12.50 17.12 -26.63
CA SER A 390 -12.60 18.00 -27.80
C SER A 390 -11.27 17.99 -28.58
N ALA A 391 -11.27 18.58 -29.79
CA ALA A 391 -10.15 18.56 -30.74
C ALA A 391 -8.78 19.07 -30.20
N ASP A 392 -8.75 19.73 -29.03
CA ASP A 392 -7.53 20.26 -28.39
C ASP A 392 -7.13 19.50 -27.10
N ASN A 393 -7.59 18.25 -26.91
CA ASN A 393 -7.38 17.48 -25.66
C ASN A 393 -7.95 18.19 -24.41
N LYS A 394 -9.02 18.96 -24.60
CA LYS A 394 -9.74 19.64 -23.52
C LYS A 394 -11.00 18.86 -23.19
N LEU A 395 -11.23 18.72 -21.89
CA LEU A 395 -12.46 18.22 -21.30
C LEU A 395 -13.34 19.44 -21.01
N GLN A 396 -13.99 19.92 -22.06
CA GLN A 396 -14.88 21.07 -22.03
C GLN A 396 -15.96 20.90 -23.11
N GLY A 397 -17.09 21.58 -22.96
CA GLY A 397 -18.14 21.63 -23.98
C GLY A 397 -19.07 22.81 -23.75
N GLU A 398 -19.80 23.22 -24.78
CA GLU A 398 -20.89 24.23 -24.62
C GLU A 398 -22.21 23.56 -24.21
N THR A 399 -22.35 22.26 -24.50
CA THR A 399 -23.50 21.43 -24.17
C THR A 399 -23.06 20.19 -23.39
N ALA A 400 -23.97 19.61 -22.62
CA ALA A 400 -23.68 18.38 -21.88
C ALA A 400 -23.39 17.21 -22.86
N PRO A 401 -22.40 16.34 -22.55
CA PRO A 401 -21.50 16.41 -21.40
C PRO A 401 -20.40 17.45 -21.61
N TYR A 402 -20.18 18.31 -20.61
CA TYR A 402 -19.22 19.43 -20.63
C TYR A 402 -17.74 18.99 -20.57
N GLY A 403 -17.44 17.78 -21.07
CA GLY A 403 -16.13 17.14 -21.09
C GLY A 403 -15.98 15.98 -20.11
N ILE A 404 -16.59 16.06 -18.92
CA ILE A 404 -16.52 15.03 -17.89
C ILE A 404 -17.91 14.77 -17.34
N THR A 405 -18.25 13.49 -17.20
CA THR A 405 -19.47 13.03 -16.53
C THR A 405 -19.11 11.96 -15.52
N TYR A 406 -19.50 12.17 -14.27
CA TYR A 406 -19.43 11.18 -13.21
C TYR A 406 -20.84 10.79 -12.80
N ALA A 407 -21.09 9.50 -12.61
CA ALA A 407 -22.36 8.97 -12.13
C ALA A 407 -22.12 7.82 -11.17
N THR A 408 -22.93 7.75 -10.12
CA THR A 408 -22.97 6.64 -9.17
C THR A 408 -24.41 6.37 -8.74
N GLN A 409 -24.68 5.15 -8.26
CA GLN A 409 -26.02 4.75 -7.84
C GLN A 409 -25.96 3.90 -6.56
N THR A 410 -27.00 3.91 -5.74
CA THR A 410 -27.09 3.00 -4.59
C THR A 410 -27.30 1.57 -5.05
N GLN A 411 -26.63 0.62 -4.41
CA GLN A 411 -26.91 -0.80 -4.52
C GLN A 411 -27.31 -1.36 -3.16
N ASN A 412 -28.13 -2.41 -3.16
CA ASN A 412 -28.54 -3.06 -1.91
C ASN A 412 -27.45 -4.02 -1.44
N LYS A 413 -27.12 -3.95 -0.15
CA LYS A 413 -26.17 -4.84 0.51
C LYS A 413 -26.79 -5.38 1.80
N ALA A 414 -26.68 -6.69 2.01
CA ALA A 414 -27.00 -7.31 3.28
C ALA A 414 -25.91 -6.97 4.31
N PHE A 415 -26.30 -6.75 5.57
CA PHE A 415 -25.34 -6.70 6.66
C PHE A 415 -24.57 -8.02 6.76
N GLU A 416 -23.32 -7.98 7.22
CA GLU A 416 -22.58 -9.20 7.51
C GLU A 416 -23.35 -10.07 8.51
N ARG A 417 -24.00 -9.43 9.49
CA ARG A 417 -25.05 -10.05 10.29
C ARG A 417 -26.40 -10.01 9.53
N LYS A 418 -26.63 -11.03 8.70
CA LYS A 418 -27.81 -11.15 7.82
C LYS A 418 -29.17 -10.88 8.48
N LEU A 419 -29.36 -11.22 9.76
CA LEU A 419 -30.64 -11.01 10.46
C LEU A 419 -30.99 -9.54 10.70
N TRP A 420 -30.06 -8.60 10.53
CA TRP A 420 -30.36 -7.16 10.56
C TRP A 420 -30.96 -6.64 9.25
N GLY A 421 -30.88 -7.43 8.17
CA GLY A 421 -31.43 -7.11 6.86
C GLY A 421 -30.45 -6.42 5.93
N ASN A 422 -30.88 -5.32 5.31
CA ASN A 422 -30.15 -4.69 4.21
C ASN A 422 -30.03 -3.17 4.35
N TYR A 423 -29.00 -2.62 3.74
CA TYR A 423 -28.77 -1.19 3.56
C TYR A 423 -28.44 -0.86 2.11
N LYS A 424 -28.47 0.43 1.78
CA LYS A 424 -28.00 0.98 0.52
C LYS A 424 -26.52 1.37 0.66
N VAL A 425 -25.67 0.76 -0.14
CA VAL A 425 -24.26 1.13 -0.28
C VAL A 425 -24.07 1.92 -1.57
N MET A 426 -23.14 2.88 -1.57
CA MET A 426 -22.78 3.67 -2.74
C MET A 426 -21.26 3.89 -2.74
N GLY A 427 -20.63 3.72 -3.91
CA GLY A 427 -19.30 4.26 -4.15
C GLY A 427 -19.43 5.75 -4.46
N PHE A 428 -18.73 6.62 -3.75
CA PHE A 428 -18.69 8.05 -4.04
C PHE A 428 -17.27 8.56 -3.87
N GLN A 429 -16.72 9.20 -4.90
CA GLN A 429 -15.35 9.72 -4.88
C GLN A 429 -14.31 8.66 -4.49
N ALA A 430 -14.44 7.45 -5.06
CA ALA A 430 -13.55 6.32 -4.80
C ALA A 430 -13.52 5.83 -3.32
N GLU A 431 -14.58 6.12 -2.56
CA GLU A 431 -14.79 5.69 -1.18
C GLU A 431 -16.16 5.01 -1.02
N ARG A 432 -16.31 4.19 0.03
CA ARG A 432 -17.53 3.44 0.31
C ARG A 432 -18.41 4.16 1.33
N TYR A 433 -19.66 4.43 0.96
CA TYR A 433 -20.64 5.11 1.79
C TYR A 433 -21.91 4.30 2.02
N PHE A 434 -22.55 4.57 3.15
CA PHE A 434 -23.94 4.26 3.44
C PHE A 434 -24.82 5.38 2.87
N ALA A 435 -25.90 5.00 2.20
CA ALA A 435 -26.86 5.92 1.59
C ALA A 435 -28.29 5.76 2.16
N GLY A 436 -28.49 4.82 3.08
CA GLY A 436 -29.77 4.62 3.73
C GLY A 436 -30.07 3.18 4.11
N TYR A 437 -31.03 2.99 5.01
CA TYR A 437 -31.58 1.67 5.33
C TYR A 437 -32.68 1.31 4.34
N ASN A 438 -32.70 0.04 3.93
CA ASN A 438 -33.78 -0.48 3.10
C ASN A 438 -34.83 -1.17 3.95
N LYS A 439 -36.09 -1.06 3.55
CA LYS A 439 -37.13 -1.95 4.03
C LYS A 439 -36.97 -3.27 3.29
N GLY A 440 -36.69 -4.36 4.00
CA GLY A 440 -36.90 -5.71 3.45
C GLY A 440 -38.33 -5.86 2.94
N ASN A 441 -38.50 -6.65 1.88
CA ASN A 441 -39.79 -6.94 1.27
C ASN A 441 -40.43 -8.23 1.82
N THR A 442 -39.65 -9.05 2.53
CA THR A 442 -40.02 -10.37 3.03
C THR A 442 -39.50 -10.60 4.45
N GLU A 443 -40.04 -11.58 5.18
CA GLU A 443 -39.50 -11.99 6.49
C GLU A 443 -38.08 -12.59 6.39
N GLU A 444 -37.70 -13.10 5.20
CA GLU A 444 -36.35 -13.60 4.91
C GLU A 444 -35.31 -12.48 4.85
N ASP A 445 -35.72 -11.22 4.65
CA ASP A 445 -34.86 -10.03 4.65
C ASP A 445 -34.44 -9.59 6.06
N GLY A 446 -34.67 -10.42 7.07
CA GLY A 446 -34.29 -10.16 8.45
C GLY A 446 -35.23 -9.19 9.18
N SER A 447 -34.82 -8.85 10.39
CA SER A 447 -35.60 -8.05 11.35
C SER A 447 -35.80 -6.59 10.94
N ASN A 448 -34.94 -6.06 10.04
CA ASN A 448 -34.95 -4.67 9.60
C ASN A 448 -34.94 -3.66 10.76
N ILE A 449 -34.33 -4.01 11.91
CA ILE A 449 -34.39 -3.22 13.14
C ILE A 449 -33.91 -1.79 12.90
N PHE A 450 -32.78 -1.61 12.22
CA PHE A 450 -32.23 -0.27 12.00
C PHE A 450 -33.11 0.57 11.06
N TYR A 451 -33.76 -0.06 10.08
CA TYR A 451 -34.77 0.59 9.27
C TYR A 451 -36.00 0.98 10.10
N ALA A 452 -36.50 0.10 10.97
CA ALA A 452 -37.69 0.37 11.78
C ALA A 452 -37.45 1.49 12.81
N GLU A 453 -36.26 1.50 13.40
CA GLU A 453 -35.89 2.39 14.49
C GLU A 453 -35.43 3.78 14.03
N SER A 454 -34.93 3.90 12.80
CA SER A 454 -34.52 5.19 12.23
C SER A 454 -35.74 6.03 11.84
N THR A 455 -35.67 7.36 12.02
CA THR A 455 -36.73 8.26 11.49
C THR A 455 -36.42 8.64 10.05
N ASP A 456 -35.25 9.23 9.81
CA ASP A 456 -34.77 9.59 8.48
C ASP A 456 -33.84 8.49 7.96
N LYS A 457 -34.33 7.69 7.02
CA LYS A 457 -33.71 6.41 6.63
C LYS A 457 -32.96 6.46 5.31
N ASN A 458 -33.17 7.52 4.53
CA ASN A 458 -32.58 7.72 3.21
C ASN A 458 -31.67 8.95 3.28
N SER A 459 -30.37 8.74 3.30
CA SER A 459 -29.37 9.82 3.46
C SER A 459 -29.38 10.78 2.27
N LEU A 460 -29.68 10.27 1.07
CA LEU A 460 -29.83 11.10 -0.13
C LEU A 460 -31.03 12.05 -0.06
N SER A 461 -32.09 11.73 0.71
CA SER A 461 -33.20 12.66 0.94
C SER A 461 -32.82 13.85 1.80
N SER A 462 -31.71 13.73 2.53
CA SER A 462 -31.08 14.78 3.32
C SER A 462 -29.79 15.30 2.65
N GLU A 463 -29.60 15.04 1.35
CA GLU A 463 -28.45 15.52 0.58
C GLU A 463 -27.09 15.19 1.25
N GLN A 464 -26.99 13.99 1.84
CA GLN A 464 -25.79 13.57 2.57
C GLN A 464 -25.50 12.06 2.44
N LEU A 465 -24.28 11.65 2.80
CA LEU A 465 -23.81 10.26 2.86
C LEU A 465 -22.97 10.03 4.11
N GLU A 466 -23.07 8.86 4.73
CA GLU A 466 -22.28 8.49 5.91
C GLU A 466 -21.22 7.44 5.56
N LYS A 467 -19.98 7.58 6.05
CA LYS A 467 -18.98 6.52 5.87
C LYS A 467 -19.37 5.27 6.64
N ILE A 468 -19.19 4.09 6.04
CA ILE A 468 -19.35 2.81 6.74
C ILE A 468 -18.06 2.51 7.50
N LEU A 469 -18.12 2.54 8.83
CA LEU A 469 -16.97 2.36 9.71
C LEU A 469 -16.81 0.90 10.14
N MET A 470 -17.90 0.20 10.43
CA MET A 470 -17.90 -1.21 10.81
C MET A 470 -19.14 -1.94 10.25
N ASP A 471 -18.92 -3.15 9.73
CA ASP A 471 -19.96 -4.11 9.34
C ASP A 471 -19.35 -5.50 9.52
N SER A 472 -19.54 -6.10 10.70
CA SER A 472 -18.93 -7.37 11.09
C SER A 472 -19.92 -8.26 11.82
N LYS A 473 -19.68 -9.57 11.72
CA LYS A 473 -20.38 -10.65 12.42
C LYS A 473 -19.43 -11.51 13.26
N ASP A 474 -18.19 -11.04 13.44
CA ASP A 474 -17.16 -11.82 14.14
C ASP A 474 -17.51 -11.90 15.63
N GLU A 475 -17.35 -13.09 16.20
CA GLU A 475 -17.64 -13.32 17.61
C GLU A 475 -16.50 -12.77 18.48
N MET A 476 -16.83 -11.92 19.46
CA MET A 476 -15.88 -11.41 20.44
C MET A 476 -16.52 -11.29 21.82
N THR A 477 -15.67 -11.29 22.86
CA THR A 477 -16.09 -11.12 24.25
C THR A 477 -15.81 -9.69 24.71
N VAL A 478 -16.82 -9.05 25.30
CA VAL A 478 -16.72 -7.73 25.93
C VAL A 478 -16.89 -7.91 27.44
N THR A 479 -16.15 -7.19 28.27
CA THR A 479 -16.28 -7.27 29.73
C THR A 479 -16.60 -5.91 30.34
N SER A 480 -17.10 -5.88 31.58
CA SER A 480 -17.30 -4.63 32.33
C SER A 480 -16.00 -3.87 32.62
N GLY A 481 -14.85 -4.54 32.54
CA GLY A 481 -13.52 -3.91 32.68
C GLY A 481 -12.94 -3.39 31.36
N THR A 482 -13.40 -3.92 30.22
CA THR A 482 -12.87 -3.61 28.89
C THR A 482 -14.03 -3.30 27.94
N PRO A 483 -14.40 -2.01 27.78
CA PRO A 483 -15.44 -1.58 26.85
C PRO A 483 -15.12 -1.96 25.40
N LEU A 484 -16.16 -2.16 24.59
CA LEU A 484 -16.02 -2.30 23.15
C LEU A 484 -15.63 -0.95 22.54
N LYS A 485 -14.42 -0.86 22.00
CA LYS A 485 -13.96 0.32 21.26
C LYS A 485 -14.59 0.33 19.87
N LEU A 486 -15.25 1.45 19.54
CA LEU A 486 -15.80 1.74 18.23
C LEU A 486 -14.97 2.88 17.59
N GLN A 487 -15.24 3.20 16.33
CA GLN A 487 -14.57 4.31 15.63
C GLN A 487 -15.09 5.67 16.12
N GLU A 488 -14.39 6.76 15.80
CA GLU A 488 -14.81 8.14 16.08
C GLU A 488 -15.06 8.45 17.56
N GLY A 489 -14.24 7.87 18.44
CA GLY A 489 -14.28 8.14 19.88
C GLY A 489 -15.42 7.44 20.63
N TYR A 490 -16.19 6.58 19.96
CA TYR A 490 -17.28 5.83 20.55
C TYR A 490 -16.79 4.60 21.35
N GLU A 491 -17.41 4.35 22.49
CA GLU A 491 -17.14 3.18 23.33
C GLU A 491 -18.42 2.65 23.98
N LEU A 492 -18.69 1.35 23.86
CA LEU A 492 -19.85 0.70 24.47
C LEU A 492 -19.40 -0.14 25.67
N GLY A 493 -19.82 0.26 26.88
CA GLY A 493 -19.45 -0.39 28.13
C GLY A 493 -20.59 -1.17 28.77
N ILE A 494 -20.28 -2.34 29.35
CA ILE A 494 -21.19 -3.09 30.23
C ILE A 494 -21.11 -2.49 31.63
N LYS A 495 -22.22 -1.91 32.11
CA LYS A 495 -22.28 -1.30 33.45
C LYS A 495 -22.80 -2.27 34.50
N ALA A 496 -23.80 -3.06 34.16
CA ALA A 496 -24.31 -4.10 35.04
C ALA A 496 -24.95 -5.23 34.24
N ILE A 497 -24.95 -6.43 34.83
CA ILE A 497 -25.79 -7.54 34.41
C ILE A 497 -26.69 -7.88 35.61
N ASP A 498 -27.97 -8.13 35.35
CA ASP A 498 -28.92 -8.49 36.41
C ASP A 498 -28.57 -9.83 37.07
N ILE A 499 -29.22 -10.13 38.20
CA ILE A 499 -28.92 -11.33 38.99
C ILE A 499 -29.20 -12.63 38.23
N ASP A 500 -30.17 -12.60 37.32
CA ASP A 500 -30.54 -13.74 36.50
C ASP A 500 -29.65 -13.90 35.26
N GLY A 501 -28.74 -12.95 34.98
CA GLY A 501 -27.87 -12.98 33.80
C GLY A 501 -28.58 -12.68 32.48
N ASN A 502 -29.83 -12.21 32.54
CA ASN A 502 -30.71 -12.05 31.40
C ASN A 502 -30.73 -10.64 30.85
N LYS A 503 -30.45 -9.62 31.67
CA LYS A 503 -30.46 -8.21 31.29
C LYS A 503 -29.08 -7.61 31.43
N VAL A 504 -28.65 -6.89 30.39
CA VAL A 504 -27.38 -6.16 30.36
C VAL A 504 -27.69 -4.68 30.27
N TYR A 505 -27.24 -3.91 31.25
CA TYR A 505 -27.25 -2.45 31.21
C TYR A 505 -25.97 -1.94 30.56
N LEU A 506 -26.14 -1.22 29.45
CA LEU A 506 -25.07 -0.71 28.60
C LEU A 506 -25.09 0.82 28.60
N GLU A 507 -23.90 1.41 28.52
CA GLU A 507 -23.72 2.84 28.22
C GLU A 507 -22.80 3.01 27.02
N LEU A 508 -23.24 3.82 26.07
CA LEU A 508 -22.42 4.29 24.96
C LEU A 508 -21.89 5.67 25.33
N SER A 509 -20.57 5.83 25.23
CA SER A 509 -19.90 7.12 25.37
C SER A 509 -19.23 7.55 24.07
N LYS A 510 -19.20 8.86 23.81
CA LYS A 510 -18.35 9.49 22.79
C LYS A 510 -17.37 10.42 23.49
N ASP A 511 -16.07 10.24 23.24
CA ASP A 511 -15.00 11.07 23.83
C ASP A 511 -15.09 11.16 25.37
N GLY A 512 -15.44 10.03 26.01
CA GLY A 512 -15.60 9.91 27.46
C GLY A 512 -16.93 10.42 28.04
N GLN A 513 -17.81 11.01 27.22
CA GLN A 513 -19.13 11.47 27.67
C GLN A 513 -20.22 10.47 27.28
N VAL A 514 -21.10 10.11 28.22
CA VAL A 514 -22.24 9.20 27.95
C VAL A 514 -23.24 9.91 27.03
N VAL A 515 -23.52 9.30 25.89
CA VAL A 515 -24.47 9.80 24.88
C VAL A 515 -25.76 8.97 24.82
N ASP A 516 -25.71 7.71 25.27
CA ASP A 516 -26.87 6.84 25.34
C ASP A 516 -26.69 5.75 26.41
N SER A 517 -27.81 5.25 26.93
CA SER A 517 -27.81 4.09 27.82
C SER A 517 -29.06 3.26 27.62
N LYS A 518 -28.91 1.94 27.62
CA LYS A 518 -30.01 1.02 27.30
C LYS A 518 -29.82 -0.33 27.97
N VAL A 519 -30.93 -1.00 28.23
CA VAL A 519 -30.95 -2.41 28.63
C VAL A 519 -31.24 -3.28 27.42
N VAL A 520 -30.40 -4.30 27.18
CA VAL A 520 -30.67 -5.41 26.27
C VAL A 520 -30.92 -6.67 27.09
N SER A 521 -31.62 -7.65 26.52
CA SER A 521 -31.97 -8.89 27.21
C SER A 521 -31.61 -10.14 26.41
N PRO A 522 -30.30 -10.39 26.17
CA PRO A 522 -29.89 -11.37 25.19
C PRO A 522 -30.14 -12.83 25.62
N SER A 523 -30.14 -13.07 26.94
CA SER A 523 -30.31 -14.42 27.51
C SER A 523 -31.74 -14.71 28.00
N LYS A 524 -32.70 -13.78 27.83
CA LYS A 524 -34.09 -14.03 28.25
C LYS A 524 -34.72 -15.15 27.39
N ASP A 525 -35.65 -15.89 27.97
CA ASP A 525 -36.39 -16.91 27.24
C ASP A 525 -37.20 -16.28 26.08
N GLY A 526 -37.13 -16.89 24.90
CA GLY A 526 -37.74 -16.36 23.67
C GLY A 526 -37.19 -15.01 23.20
N ALA A 527 -35.95 -14.63 23.54
CA ALA A 527 -35.34 -13.36 23.13
C ALA A 527 -35.37 -13.15 21.61
N THR A 528 -35.99 -12.04 21.18
CA THR A 528 -36.01 -11.61 19.78
C THR A 528 -34.72 -10.91 19.38
N GLU A 529 -34.53 -10.68 18.08
CA GLU A 529 -33.41 -9.87 17.57
C GLU A 529 -33.37 -8.46 18.17
N LEU A 530 -34.54 -7.86 18.41
CA LEU A 530 -34.64 -6.54 19.05
C LEU A 530 -34.19 -6.58 20.51
N ASP A 531 -34.48 -7.67 21.22
CA ASP A 531 -34.05 -7.86 22.61
C ASP A 531 -32.54 -8.05 22.74
N LYS A 532 -31.93 -8.65 21.71
CA LYS A 532 -30.50 -8.95 21.65
C LYS A 532 -29.67 -7.79 21.09
N THR A 533 -30.29 -6.81 20.43
CA THR A 533 -29.59 -5.75 19.72
C THR A 533 -29.62 -4.43 20.50
N TYR A 534 -28.43 -3.98 20.91
CA TYR A 534 -28.22 -2.58 21.25
C TYR A 534 -28.19 -1.76 19.96
N TYR A 535 -28.85 -0.61 19.97
CA TYR A 535 -28.77 0.33 18.85
C TYR A 535 -28.85 1.76 19.38
N TYR A 536 -28.02 2.63 18.84
CA TYR A 536 -27.99 4.04 19.16
C TYR A 536 -28.66 4.84 18.04
N LYS A 537 -29.78 5.47 18.37
CA LYS A 537 -30.47 6.44 17.49
C LYS A 537 -29.85 7.80 17.72
N ASN A 538 -28.84 8.14 16.93
CA ASN A 538 -28.19 9.44 17.06
C ASN A 538 -29.23 10.54 16.80
N PRO A 539 -29.45 11.46 17.76
CA PRO A 539 -30.49 12.48 17.64
C PRO A 539 -30.32 13.36 16.40
N VAL A 540 -29.07 13.62 15.97
CA VAL A 540 -28.75 14.48 14.83
C VAL A 540 -27.49 13.95 14.12
N VAL A 541 -27.60 13.66 12.84
CA VAL A 541 -26.48 13.34 11.94
C VAL A 541 -26.62 14.21 10.70
N GLY A 542 -25.86 15.30 10.61
CA GLY A 542 -26.12 16.34 9.62
C GLY A 542 -27.56 16.84 9.70
N ASP A 543 -28.30 16.72 8.60
CA ASP A 543 -29.71 17.10 8.49
C ASP A 543 -30.69 15.97 8.84
N GLN A 544 -30.19 14.77 9.15
CA GLN A 544 -31.00 13.62 9.55
C GLN A 544 -31.24 13.58 11.07
N LYS A 545 -32.44 13.16 11.46
CA LYS A 545 -32.85 12.97 12.85
C LYS A 545 -33.05 11.51 13.18
N LYS A 546 -32.58 11.12 14.38
CA LYS A 546 -32.78 9.78 14.96
C LYS A 546 -32.36 8.67 13.98
N LEU A 547 -31.22 8.83 13.32
CA LEU A 547 -30.63 7.80 12.48
C LEU A 547 -29.92 6.78 13.38
N VAL A 548 -30.13 5.48 13.17
CA VAL A 548 -29.32 4.48 13.85
C VAL A 548 -27.89 4.55 13.31
N THR A 549 -26.91 4.86 14.16
CA THR A 549 -25.49 4.98 13.77
C THR A 549 -24.61 3.89 14.35
N VAL A 550 -25.02 3.29 15.47
CA VAL A 550 -24.32 2.17 16.12
C VAL A 550 -25.33 1.04 16.36
N GLY A 551 -24.94 -0.19 16.04
CA GLY A 551 -25.69 -1.41 16.33
C GLY A 551 -24.75 -2.50 16.84
N VAL A 552 -25.09 -3.13 17.96
CA VAL A 552 -24.31 -4.23 18.56
C VAL A 552 -25.24 -5.36 18.97
N HIS A 553 -25.04 -6.55 18.42
CA HIS A 553 -25.84 -7.72 18.77
C HIS A 553 -25.13 -8.54 19.86
N PHE A 554 -25.86 -8.84 20.92
CA PHE A 554 -25.42 -9.64 22.05
C PHE A 554 -25.99 -11.05 21.92
N LYS A 555 -25.11 -12.02 21.72
CA LYS A 555 -25.47 -13.44 21.63
C LYS A 555 -25.94 -13.97 22.98
N ASN A 556 -25.21 -13.63 24.05
CA ASN A 556 -25.52 -13.95 25.43
C ASN A 556 -24.79 -12.99 26.37
N ALA A 557 -25.15 -13.06 27.65
CA ALA A 557 -24.48 -12.35 28.72
C ALA A 557 -24.31 -13.24 29.94
N PHE A 558 -23.24 -13.03 30.69
CA PHE A 558 -22.89 -13.79 31.87
C PHE A 558 -22.40 -12.89 32.99
N ARG A 559 -23.02 -13.04 34.16
CA ARG A 559 -22.59 -12.39 35.38
C ARG A 559 -21.52 -13.24 36.07
N GLY A 560 -20.26 -12.82 35.97
CA GLY A 560 -19.17 -13.43 36.73
C GLY A 560 -19.09 -12.90 38.16
N THR A 561 -18.28 -13.57 38.98
CA THR A 561 -17.98 -13.17 40.36
C THR A 561 -17.21 -11.85 40.41
N ASP A 562 -16.27 -11.67 39.49
CA ASP A 562 -15.34 -10.53 39.47
C ASP A 562 -15.59 -9.59 38.30
N GLN A 563 -16.07 -10.11 37.16
CA GLN A 563 -16.41 -9.30 35.98
C GLN A 563 -17.66 -9.82 35.28
N ASN A 564 -18.46 -8.88 34.78
CA ASN A 564 -19.54 -9.16 33.86
C ASN A 564 -18.97 -9.31 32.46
N LEU A 565 -19.44 -10.28 31.69
CA LEU A 565 -19.03 -10.48 30.31
C LEU A 565 -20.23 -10.70 29.39
N ALA A 566 -20.07 -10.38 28.12
CA ALA A 566 -21.04 -10.71 27.09
C ALA A 566 -20.35 -11.10 25.80
N SER A 567 -20.88 -12.11 25.11
CA SER A 567 -20.46 -12.45 23.75
C SER A 567 -21.29 -11.66 22.75
N ILE A 568 -20.61 -10.98 21.83
CA ILE A 568 -21.21 -10.28 20.70
C ILE A 568 -20.77 -10.94 19.40
N ASP A 569 -21.63 -10.91 18.38
CA ASP A 569 -21.41 -11.53 17.06
C ASP A 569 -22.04 -10.67 15.94
N GLY A 570 -22.10 -9.35 16.17
CA GLY A 570 -22.62 -8.38 15.23
C GLY A 570 -22.23 -6.96 15.66
N ILE A 571 -21.53 -6.24 14.79
CA ILE A 571 -21.20 -4.83 14.96
C ILE A 571 -21.52 -4.08 13.67
N TRP A 572 -22.29 -3.01 13.80
CA TRP A 572 -22.57 -2.05 12.74
C TRP A 572 -22.25 -0.65 13.23
N GLN A 573 -21.51 0.11 12.42
CA GLN A 573 -21.25 1.51 12.70
C GLN A 573 -21.14 2.31 11.40
N ILE A 574 -21.85 3.44 11.35
CA ILE A 574 -21.65 4.50 10.35
C ILE A 574 -21.16 5.76 11.04
N SER A 575 -20.47 6.59 10.28
CA SER A 575 -19.96 7.88 10.76
C SER A 575 -21.09 8.81 11.14
N ASP A 576 -20.90 9.59 12.21
CA ASP A 576 -21.80 10.68 12.57
C ASP A 576 -21.37 12.05 12.00
N ALA A 577 -20.32 12.06 11.18
CA ALA A 577 -19.86 13.19 10.39
C ALA A 577 -20.16 12.92 8.90
N PRO A 578 -21.34 13.29 8.39
CA PRO A 578 -21.72 12.99 7.02
C PRO A 578 -20.96 13.83 5.99
N THR A 579 -20.80 13.25 4.79
CA THR A 579 -20.33 13.94 3.58
C THR A 579 -21.52 14.58 2.86
N GLU A 580 -21.44 15.87 2.57
CA GLU A 580 -22.48 16.59 1.84
C GLU A 580 -22.57 16.13 0.38
N VAL A 581 -23.76 15.78 -0.08
CA VAL A 581 -24.10 15.52 -1.48
C VAL A 581 -25.32 16.33 -1.89
N LYS A 582 -25.08 17.60 -2.16
CA LYS A 582 -26.11 18.58 -2.54
C LYS A 582 -25.86 19.11 -3.93
N ALA A 583 -26.94 19.41 -4.67
CA ALA A 583 -26.82 20.04 -5.98
C ALA A 583 -26.03 21.35 -5.88
N ASP A 584 -25.17 21.58 -6.87
CA ASP A 584 -24.23 22.70 -6.94
C ASP A 584 -23.09 22.69 -5.90
N THR A 585 -22.98 21.66 -5.05
CA THR A 585 -21.77 21.45 -4.25
C THR A 585 -20.60 21.08 -5.16
N GLN A 586 -19.53 21.86 -5.06
CA GLN A 586 -18.31 21.71 -5.85
C GLN A 586 -17.25 20.91 -5.08
N TYR A 587 -16.69 19.91 -5.76
CA TYR A 587 -15.58 19.07 -5.32
C TYR A 587 -14.43 19.19 -6.33
N ASP A 588 -13.50 20.11 -6.04
CA ASP A 588 -12.41 20.52 -6.94
C ASP A 588 -12.92 20.96 -8.33
N LYS A 589 -12.79 20.14 -9.38
CA LYS A 589 -13.26 20.48 -10.74
C LYS A 589 -14.66 19.95 -11.02
N MET A 590 -15.17 19.04 -10.21
CA MET A 590 -16.46 18.42 -10.41
C MET A 590 -17.52 19.10 -9.56
N THR A 591 -18.72 19.28 -10.09
CA THR A 591 -19.86 19.86 -9.35
C THR A 591 -21.03 18.90 -9.43
N ILE A 592 -21.69 18.66 -8.30
CA ILE A 592 -22.90 17.83 -8.24
C ILE A 592 -24.01 18.53 -9.02
N ARG A 593 -24.67 17.80 -9.93
CA ARG A 593 -25.78 18.30 -10.73
C ARG A 593 -27.11 17.75 -10.30
N THR A 594 -27.15 16.46 -10.03
CA THR A 594 -28.37 15.79 -9.63
C THR A 594 -28.11 14.89 -8.45
N VAL A 595 -29.00 14.98 -7.46
CA VAL A 595 -29.13 14.03 -6.35
C VAL A 595 -30.57 13.55 -6.39
N ASP A 596 -30.79 12.34 -6.90
CA ASP A 596 -32.11 11.73 -6.95
C ASP A 596 -32.21 10.69 -5.84
N ALA A 597 -32.85 11.07 -4.73
CA ALA A 597 -33.04 10.20 -3.58
C ALA A 597 -33.97 9.00 -3.87
N ASN A 598 -34.83 9.07 -4.89
CA ASN A 598 -35.74 7.99 -5.27
C ASN A 598 -35.02 6.96 -6.15
N ALA A 599 -34.34 7.43 -7.19
CA ALA A 599 -33.51 6.58 -8.05
C ALA A 599 -32.21 6.12 -7.37
N GLY A 600 -31.82 6.80 -6.29
CA GLY A 600 -30.60 6.58 -5.55
C GLY A 600 -29.36 6.99 -6.34
N THR A 601 -29.42 8.04 -7.16
CA THR A 601 -28.34 8.44 -8.08
C THR A 601 -27.73 9.77 -7.72
N ILE A 602 -26.42 9.90 -7.96
CA ILE A 602 -25.70 11.17 -7.94
C ILE A 602 -24.99 11.33 -9.28
N THR A 603 -25.09 12.52 -9.87
CA THR A 603 -24.31 12.88 -11.07
C THR A 603 -23.48 14.13 -10.82
N MET A 604 -22.29 14.17 -11.41
CA MET A 604 -21.43 15.35 -11.40
C MET A 604 -20.90 15.62 -12.81
N ASP A 605 -20.61 16.88 -13.10
CA ASP A 605 -19.90 17.28 -14.32
C ASP A 605 -18.89 18.38 -14.01
N ASN A 606 -18.15 18.80 -15.04
CA ASN A 606 -17.18 19.88 -14.95
C ASN A 606 -17.63 21.16 -15.69
N LYS A 607 -18.93 21.41 -15.85
CA LYS A 607 -19.46 22.60 -16.56
C LYS A 607 -18.83 23.92 -16.08
N ASP A 608 -18.62 24.04 -14.78
CA ASP A 608 -18.12 25.26 -14.14
C ASP A 608 -16.58 25.31 -14.11
N ASN A 609 -15.90 24.23 -14.49
CA ASN A 609 -14.45 24.10 -14.43
C ASN A 609 -13.90 23.37 -15.67
N ALA A 610 -13.45 24.12 -16.67
CA ALA A 610 -12.77 23.53 -17.82
C ALA A 610 -11.48 22.81 -17.38
N VAL A 611 -11.25 21.61 -17.91
CA VAL A 611 -10.02 20.84 -17.66
C VAL A 611 -9.28 20.63 -18.97
N THR A 612 -7.97 20.88 -18.97
CA THR A 612 -7.10 20.62 -20.12
C THR A 612 -6.13 19.50 -19.76
N LEU A 613 -6.01 18.50 -20.62
CA LEU A 613 -5.03 17.43 -20.47
C LEU A 613 -3.66 17.92 -20.94
N SER A 614 -2.98 18.67 -20.07
CA SER A 614 -1.65 19.19 -20.35
C SER A 614 -0.57 18.12 -20.13
N LYS A 615 0.38 18.05 -21.06
CA LYS A 615 1.55 17.17 -20.99
C LYS A 615 2.28 17.29 -19.64
N ASN A 616 2.73 16.16 -19.09
CA ASN A 616 3.48 16.05 -17.82
C ASN A 616 2.80 16.78 -16.64
N LYS A 617 1.47 16.66 -16.56
CA LYS A 617 0.69 17.34 -15.51
C LYS A 617 -0.24 16.37 -14.82
N ASP A 618 -0.22 16.47 -13.50
CA ASP A 618 -1.22 15.87 -12.62
C ASP A 618 -2.27 16.93 -12.28
N THR A 619 -3.54 16.56 -12.33
CA THR A 619 -4.68 17.46 -12.03
C THR A 619 -5.65 16.75 -11.10
N THR A 620 -5.88 17.29 -9.91
CA THR A 620 -6.95 16.83 -9.03
C THR A 620 -8.29 17.10 -9.67
N LEU A 621 -9.10 16.07 -9.83
CA LEU A 621 -10.42 16.15 -10.46
C LEU A 621 -11.51 16.32 -9.39
N MET A 622 -11.44 15.48 -8.37
CA MET A 622 -12.27 15.46 -7.16
C MET A 622 -11.52 14.70 -6.06
N PRO A 623 -11.95 14.74 -4.78
CA PRO A 623 -11.30 13.94 -3.73
C PRO A 623 -11.14 12.47 -4.15
N GLY A 624 -9.97 11.90 -3.85
CA GLY A 624 -9.65 10.51 -4.19
C GLY A 624 -9.40 10.22 -5.69
N VAL A 625 -9.59 11.18 -6.61
CA VAL A 625 -9.39 10.95 -8.05
C VAL A 625 -8.61 12.09 -8.70
N ASN A 626 -7.42 11.76 -9.19
CA ASN A 626 -6.54 12.66 -9.94
C ASN A 626 -6.39 12.17 -11.37
N ILE A 627 -6.04 13.07 -12.29
CA ILE A 627 -5.70 12.78 -13.68
C ILE A 627 -4.18 12.87 -13.82
N LYS A 628 -3.55 11.89 -14.47
CA LYS A 628 -2.17 11.96 -14.91
C LYS A 628 -2.11 11.99 -16.43
N VAL A 629 -1.27 12.85 -16.99
CA VAL A 629 -1.05 12.96 -18.44
C VAL A 629 0.42 12.73 -18.75
N ALA A 630 0.70 11.89 -19.74
CA ALA A 630 2.06 11.55 -20.14
C ALA A 630 2.89 12.77 -20.57
N ASP A 631 4.19 12.70 -20.31
CA ASP A 631 5.20 13.62 -20.84
C ASP A 631 5.54 13.29 -22.30
N ASN A 632 4.58 13.35 -23.22
CA ASN A 632 4.75 12.96 -24.62
C ASN A 632 4.17 14.00 -25.60
N ASP A 633 4.96 14.39 -26.62
CA ASP A 633 4.57 15.42 -27.61
C ASP A 633 3.77 14.86 -28.80
N THR A 634 3.83 13.55 -29.03
CA THR A 634 3.31 12.91 -30.24
C THR A 634 2.07 12.06 -29.99
N ALA A 635 1.84 11.67 -28.74
CA ALA A 635 0.78 10.77 -28.33
C ALA A 635 0.17 11.26 -27.02
N LEU A 636 -1.14 11.53 -27.03
CA LEU A 636 -1.87 11.75 -25.79
C LEU A 636 -2.06 10.39 -25.09
N ARG A 637 -1.60 10.30 -23.84
CA ARG A 637 -1.93 9.22 -22.92
C ARG A 637 -2.28 9.81 -21.58
N PHE A 638 -3.37 9.32 -20.99
CA PHE A 638 -3.82 9.76 -19.67
C PHE A 638 -4.44 8.60 -18.90
N TYR A 639 -4.44 8.72 -17.58
CA TYR A 639 -5.25 7.86 -16.71
C TYR A 639 -5.76 8.65 -15.53
N ILE A 640 -6.79 8.13 -14.86
CA ILE A 640 -7.15 8.56 -13.51
C ILE A 640 -6.43 7.69 -12.47
N TYR A 641 -6.12 8.25 -11.31
CA TYR A 641 -5.55 7.51 -10.20
C TYR A 641 -6.06 7.98 -8.83
N LYS A 642 -6.07 7.04 -7.88
CA LYS A 642 -6.29 7.32 -6.46
C LYS A 642 -4.93 7.44 -5.76
N PRO A 643 -4.60 8.59 -5.17
CA PRO A 643 -3.37 8.74 -4.38
C PRO A 643 -3.56 8.01 -3.05
N VAL A 644 -2.55 7.28 -2.62
CA VAL A 644 -2.56 6.59 -1.33
C VAL A 644 -1.22 6.74 -0.64
N THR A 645 -1.25 7.02 0.66
CA THR A 645 -0.04 7.12 1.49
C THR A 645 -0.05 5.99 2.51
N ILE A 646 1.03 5.21 2.54
CA ILE A 646 1.34 4.28 3.62
C ILE A 646 2.28 5.01 4.57
N GLU A 647 1.84 5.25 5.79
CA GLU A 647 2.66 5.93 6.79
C GLU A 647 3.74 4.99 7.33
N GLY A 648 4.96 5.50 7.48
CA GLY A 648 6.00 4.78 8.19
C GLY A 648 5.66 4.68 9.68
N ALA A 649 6.04 3.59 10.32
CA ALA A 649 6.00 3.52 11.78
C ALA A 649 6.73 4.74 12.34
N ALA A 650 6.01 5.58 13.10
CA ALA A 650 6.65 6.71 13.77
C ALA A 650 7.84 6.16 14.55
N PRO A 651 9.05 6.76 14.44
CA PRO A 651 10.18 6.32 15.25
C PRO A 651 9.72 6.35 16.70
N ALA A 652 9.87 5.21 17.39
CA ALA A 652 9.58 5.12 18.81
C ALA A 652 10.28 6.31 19.47
N ALA A 653 9.50 7.19 20.12
CA ALA A 653 10.05 8.35 20.79
C ALA A 653 11.19 7.86 21.67
N GLU A 654 12.41 8.33 21.37
CA GLU A 654 13.60 8.03 22.14
C GLU A 654 13.26 8.42 23.58
N VAL A 655 13.13 7.43 24.46
CA VAL A 655 12.81 7.66 25.86
C VAL A 655 13.97 8.48 26.40
N ALA A 656 13.75 9.79 26.56
CA ALA A 656 14.71 10.66 27.19
C ALA A 656 15.12 10.01 28.51
N PRO A 657 16.43 9.84 28.79
CA PRO A 657 16.87 9.23 30.04
C PRO A 657 16.21 10.01 31.18
N ALA A 658 15.50 9.26 32.04
CA ALA A 658 14.81 9.82 33.18
C ALA A 658 15.79 10.71 33.95
N ALA A 659 15.46 12.00 34.03
CA ALA A 659 16.17 12.92 34.90
C ALA A 659 16.14 12.33 36.31
N GLU A 660 17.32 12.03 36.85
CA GLU A 660 17.48 11.57 38.22
C GLU A 660 16.72 12.51 39.14
N ALA A 661 15.70 11.95 39.81
CA ALA A 661 14.96 12.65 40.83
C ALA A 661 15.94 13.05 41.94
N LYS A 662 16.13 14.36 42.14
CA LYS A 662 16.71 14.90 43.37
C LYS A 662 15.95 14.28 44.55
N PRO A 663 16.63 13.64 45.52
CA PRO A 663 15.95 13.07 46.66
C PRO A 663 15.26 14.18 47.45
N ALA A 664 13.98 13.96 47.72
CA ALA A 664 13.17 14.80 48.59
C ALA A 664 13.79 14.82 50.00
N ALA A 665 13.85 16.02 50.57
CA ALA A 665 14.32 16.26 51.92
C ALA A 665 13.48 15.45 52.93
N ASN A 666 14.15 14.54 53.63
CA ASN A 666 13.56 13.76 54.71
C ASN A 666 13.49 14.66 55.96
N VAL A 667 12.28 15.00 56.41
CA VAL A 667 12.05 15.67 57.69
C VAL A 667 12.23 14.62 58.79
N THR A 668 13.22 14.80 59.65
CA THR A 668 13.34 14.03 60.91
C THR A 668 13.61 15.00 62.07
N THR A 669 12.60 15.16 62.92
CA THR A 669 12.73 15.42 64.37
C THR A 669 12.90 14.04 65.03
N GLU A 670 13.76 13.76 66.01
CA GLU A 670 14.32 14.56 67.10
C GLU A 670 15.52 13.79 67.71
N ALA A 671 16.32 14.53 68.49
CA ALA A 671 17.28 14.11 69.53
C ALA A 671 18.75 13.85 69.12
N ALA A 672 19.57 14.84 69.50
CA ALA A 672 21.03 14.84 69.61
C ALA A 672 21.50 14.05 70.88
N PRO A 673 22.81 13.91 71.22
CA PRO A 673 23.98 14.50 70.55
C PRO A 673 25.23 13.56 70.43
N ALA A 674 26.28 14.17 69.87
CA ALA A 674 27.71 13.94 70.11
C ALA A 674 28.46 12.94 69.22
N ALA A 675 29.29 13.47 68.32
CA ALA A 675 30.76 13.51 68.45
C ALA A 675 31.42 13.63 67.05
N GLU A 676 32.23 14.67 66.90
CA GLU A 676 33.12 14.91 65.76
C GLU A 676 34.22 13.84 65.67
N ALA A 677 34.62 13.46 64.45
CA ALA A 677 36.01 13.65 63.96
C ALA A 677 36.22 13.01 62.55
N LYS A 678 36.63 13.88 61.62
CA LYS A 678 37.41 13.63 60.39
C LYS A 678 38.82 13.08 60.74
N PRO A 679 39.77 12.85 59.79
CA PRO A 679 39.75 12.30 58.42
C PRO A 679 40.98 11.37 58.15
N ALA A 680 41.33 11.17 56.86
CA ALA A 680 42.62 10.77 56.25
C ALA A 680 42.64 9.32 55.72
N ALA A 681 42.79 9.02 54.42
CA ALA A 681 43.73 9.40 53.34
C ALA A 681 44.88 8.37 53.16
N GLU A 682 45.15 8.06 51.88
CA GLU A 682 46.36 7.39 51.31
C GLU A 682 46.52 5.88 51.58
N ASN A 683 47.07 5.00 50.73
CA ASN A 683 47.56 4.88 49.34
C ASN A 683 48.08 3.40 49.29
N VAL A 684 47.85 2.54 48.29
CA VAL A 684 48.77 2.20 47.16
C VAL A 684 48.99 0.67 47.02
N THR A 685 49.18 0.23 45.76
CA THR A 685 49.81 -1.02 45.21
C THR A 685 49.09 -2.37 45.42
N SER A 686 48.67 -3.09 44.37
CA SER A 686 49.35 -3.74 43.22
C SER A 686 50.00 -5.08 43.56
N GLU A 687 49.64 -6.15 42.84
CA GLU A 687 50.58 -7.20 42.41
C GLU A 687 49.98 -8.09 41.32
N ALA A 688 50.85 -8.64 40.47
CA ALA A 688 50.56 -9.24 39.18
C ALA A 688 51.20 -10.63 39.03
N LYS A 689 50.55 -11.48 38.20
CA LYS A 689 51.09 -12.63 37.40
C LYS A 689 51.67 -13.83 38.18
N PRO A 690 52.01 -15.00 37.56
CA PRO A 690 52.29 -15.29 36.14
C PRO A 690 51.66 -16.58 35.53
N ALA A 691 52.08 -16.85 34.27
CA ALA A 691 51.64 -17.88 33.32
C ALA A 691 52.75 -18.94 33.04
N ALA A 692 52.43 -19.92 32.14
CA ALA A 692 53.28 -20.92 31.39
C ALA A 692 52.89 -22.39 31.71
N GLU A 693 52.93 -23.46 30.86
CA GLU A 693 53.49 -23.86 29.55
C GLU A 693 52.87 -25.25 29.14
N ALA A 694 52.44 -25.57 27.90
CA ALA A 694 53.09 -26.29 26.76
C ALA A 694 52.98 -27.86 26.63
N LYS A 695 52.24 -28.33 25.57
CA LYS A 695 52.38 -29.50 24.60
C LYS A 695 52.53 -31.01 25.04
N PRO A 696 52.45 -32.06 24.15
CA PRO A 696 51.69 -32.31 22.88
C PRO A 696 51.15 -33.78 22.61
N ALA A 697 50.43 -33.97 21.47
CA ALA A 697 50.42 -35.08 20.46
C ALA A 697 49.52 -36.37 20.54
N ALA A 698 48.88 -36.69 19.38
CA ALA A 698 48.79 -37.99 18.63
C ALA A 698 47.38 -38.56 18.22
N GLU A 699 47.11 -38.50 16.90
CA GLU A 699 46.61 -39.49 15.90
C GLU A 699 45.40 -40.48 16.03
N ASN A 700 44.51 -40.38 15.01
CA ASN A 700 43.90 -41.40 14.11
C ASN A 700 42.54 -42.14 14.36
N LYS A 701 41.60 -41.89 13.41
CA LYS A 701 40.63 -42.76 12.68
C LYS A 701 39.52 -43.59 13.38
N THR A 702 38.28 -43.40 12.87
CA THR A 702 37.35 -44.37 12.18
C THR A 702 35.87 -44.30 12.66
N ALA A 703 34.95 -44.11 11.69
CA ALA A 703 33.54 -44.54 11.50
C ALA A 703 32.47 -44.63 12.63
N GLU A 704 31.25 -44.16 12.26
CA GLU A 704 29.87 -44.24 12.81
C GLU A 704 29.44 -45.54 13.52
N PRO A 705 28.36 -45.59 14.38
CA PRO A 705 27.01 -44.98 14.17
C PRO A 705 26.25 -44.41 15.42
N THR A 706 25.06 -43.85 15.15
CA THR A 706 23.98 -43.31 16.03
C THR A 706 23.64 -44.17 17.28
N PRO A 707 23.04 -43.67 18.42
CA PRO A 707 21.81 -42.82 18.48
C PRO A 707 21.58 -41.85 19.70
N LYS A 708 20.76 -40.79 19.49
CA LYS A 708 19.75 -40.15 20.40
C LYS A 708 20.17 -39.58 21.81
N PRO A 709 19.34 -38.73 22.48
CA PRO A 709 19.66 -37.32 22.71
C PRO A 709 19.68 -36.80 24.18
N GLN A 710 20.08 -35.53 24.33
CA GLN A 710 19.85 -34.55 25.44
C GLN A 710 20.63 -34.73 26.77
N PRO A 711 20.90 -33.68 27.58
CA PRO A 711 20.08 -32.47 27.90
C PRO A 711 20.82 -31.10 27.79
N GLY A 712 20.18 -29.94 27.61
CA GLY A 712 19.39 -29.14 28.58
C GLY A 712 19.96 -27.70 28.55
N PHE A 713 19.32 -26.57 28.85
CA PHE A 713 18.01 -26.17 29.37
C PHE A 713 17.94 -24.64 29.05
N GLU A 714 16.93 -24.13 28.36
CA GLU A 714 15.63 -23.61 28.85
C GLU A 714 15.61 -22.14 29.30
N GLY A 715 14.50 -21.48 28.96
CA GLY A 715 14.11 -20.17 29.47
C GLY A 715 12.88 -19.54 28.79
N VAL A 716 11.77 -20.27 28.64
CA VAL A 716 10.42 -19.69 28.39
C VAL A 716 9.49 -20.19 29.49
N PHE A 717 8.91 -19.26 30.26
CA PHE A 717 7.93 -19.57 31.29
C PHE A 717 6.52 -19.63 30.71
N ALA A 718 5.85 -20.76 30.93
CA ALA A 718 4.41 -20.89 30.99
C ALA A 718 3.98 -21.07 32.46
N LEU A 719 2.77 -20.65 32.80
CA LEU A 719 2.04 -21.13 33.98
C LEU A 719 0.60 -21.45 33.56
N ALA A 720 0.21 -22.69 33.81
CA ALA A 720 -1.14 -23.25 33.66
C ALA A 720 -1.53 -23.97 34.96
N GLY A 721 -2.83 -24.20 35.16
CA GLY A 721 -3.42 -25.18 36.08
C GLY A 721 -4.88 -24.83 36.43
N LEU A 722 -5.89 -25.73 36.43
CA LEU A 722 -5.90 -27.20 36.49
C LEU A 722 -7.20 -27.80 35.89
N LEU A 723 -7.00 -28.82 35.04
CA LEU A 723 -7.47 -30.23 35.10
C LEU A 723 -8.96 -30.66 35.25
N ALA A 724 -9.28 -31.61 34.38
CA ALA A 724 -10.46 -32.46 34.29
C ALA A 724 -10.26 -33.84 34.97
N VAL A 725 -11.37 -34.45 35.42
CA VAL A 725 -11.61 -35.89 35.71
C VAL A 725 -13.14 -36.07 35.59
N ALA A 726 -13.77 -37.03 34.92
CA ALA A 726 -13.42 -38.22 34.16
C ALA A 726 -14.60 -38.57 33.24
N TYR A 727 -14.32 -39.27 32.12
CA TYR A 727 -15.33 -39.99 31.34
C TYR A 727 -14.73 -41.33 30.93
N LEU A 728 -15.28 -42.45 31.46
CA LEU A 728 -15.40 -43.72 30.75
C LEU A 728 -16.16 -44.75 31.60
N VAL A 729 -16.92 -45.57 30.86
CA VAL A 729 -17.68 -46.77 31.25
C VAL A 729 -19.14 -46.51 31.65
N LEU A 730 -20.03 -46.61 30.66
CA LEU A 730 -21.14 -47.58 30.70
C LEU A 730 -21.82 -47.66 29.32
N GLY A 731 -21.48 -48.73 28.60
CA GLY A 731 -22.32 -49.30 27.56
C GLY A 731 -22.62 -50.76 27.91
N ARG A 732 -23.90 -51.13 27.80
CA ARG A 732 -24.56 -52.45 27.97
C ARG A 732 -25.03 -52.82 29.39
N ARG A 733 -26.35 -52.77 29.61
CA ARG A 733 -27.28 -53.91 29.38
C ARG A 733 -28.73 -53.49 29.71
N GLU A 734 -29.62 -54.02 28.87
CA GLU A 734 -31.11 -54.02 28.88
C GLU A 734 -31.83 -52.73 28.51
#